data_AF-A0A7R9KP80-F1
#
_entry.id   AF-A0A7R9KP80-F1
#
_cell.length_a   1.000
_cell.length_b   1.000
_cell.length_c   1.000
_cell.angle_alpha   90.00
_cell.angle_beta   90.00
_cell.angle_gamma   90.00
#
_symmetry.space_group_name_H-M   'P 1'
#
loop_
_entity.id
_entity.type
_entity.pdbx_description
1 polymer ?
#
loop_
_entity_poly.entity_id
_entity_poly.type
_entity_poly.pdbx_seq_one_letter_code
_entity_poly.pdbx_strand_id
1 'polypeptide(L)'
;TLKNIVWYTDRQLTEISLGGLIVLVIIRTIQFNMSRARDRFLHTNLCATLANMSNHFKRLNPYVCQRLVSLFEKLSKKFTKILKDIQLNESKTNGVEQSDVSSDCETSSLAPELTQDMSIFEEVLRMILEIINACLAAQLTNNPNLVYTLLYKRQVLEPFHSHPCFQDIVMNIETVLTYFSNRIEGIDRNLSVSEVYEIIQQSSLQWPSDRLKKFPELRFRYVEDEQPEEFFIPYIWSLVFHRLPFSIRVLLESAIRSCDGFQVKEKDVEKIIDWEIQQKSNAEIPFKPSRVILQDLTGVPAVVDFAAMREAFQTLGGDPNKINPLCPADLVIDHSVQVDFSRTAESLHRNEELEFQRNKERFEFLKWGSTSLKNTTIIPPGSGICHQVNLEYLARVVFKGDNNILYPDSVVGLDSHTTMINGLGVVGWGVGGIEAEAVMLGQAICMVLPEVVGYKLVGKLPSYATSTDVVLTITKNLRQMGVVGKFVEFYGPGVSELSIADRATIANMCPEYGATIGYFPTDKTTIDYLFQTGREDNVIKYAETYLKAVKMFRNDYNNSSEDPVFTRVIELDLNTITPSVSGPKRPHDRVSVSQMKQDFQSCLTNKIGFKGFGIADDKTNTTIPFIFDGKEYCLSHGSVVIAAITSCTNTSNPSVMLGAGMLCKNAVEKGLTVAPYIKTSMSPGSGVVTFYLRESGVTILV
;
A
#
# COMPACT_ATOMS: atom_id res chain seq x y z
N THR A 1 -34.64 40.88 20.42
CA THR A 1 -34.45 41.61 21.70
C THR A 1 -33.00 42.04 21.93
N LEU A 2 -31.98 41.22 21.64
CA LEU A 2 -30.55 41.53 21.95
C LEU A 2 -29.84 42.60 21.09
N LYS A 3 -30.43 43.06 19.96
CA LYS A 3 -29.76 43.99 19.02
C LYS A 3 -29.63 45.45 19.51
N ASN A 4 -30.34 45.83 20.58
CA ASN A 4 -30.49 47.24 20.99
C ASN A 4 -29.73 47.62 22.28
N ILE A 5 -28.71 46.87 22.71
CA ILE A 5 -28.01 47.10 23.98
C ILE A 5 -26.59 47.65 23.78
N VAL A 6 -26.19 48.69 24.52
CA VAL A 6 -24.97 49.50 24.32
C VAL A 6 -23.65 48.74 24.48
N TRP A 7 -23.65 47.60 25.16
CA TRP A 7 -22.46 46.77 25.33
C TRP A 7 -21.98 46.03 24.07
N TYR A 8 -22.69 46.24 22.97
CA TYR A 8 -22.62 45.47 21.73
C TYR A 8 -21.58 46.03 20.73
N THR A 9 -20.86 47.12 21.01
CA THR A 9 -20.12 47.86 19.96
C THR A 9 -18.62 48.11 20.14
N ASP A 10 -17.99 47.96 21.31
CA ASP A 10 -16.53 48.18 21.42
C ASP A 10 -15.77 47.16 22.26
N ARG A 11 -14.67 46.64 21.70
CA ARG A 11 -13.68 45.80 22.39
C ARG A 11 -12.29 46.35 22.11
N GLN A 12 -11.65 46.94 23.12
CA GLN A 12 -10.24 47.34 23.03
C GLN A 12 -9.33 46.11 23.02
N LEU A 13 -8.26 46.16 22.23
CA LEU A 13 -7.24 45.10 22.19
C LEU A 13 -6.29 45.27 23.39
N THR A 14 -6.76 44.96 24.59
CA THR A 14 -5.94 44.92 25.81
C THR A 14 -5.68 43.46 26.19
N GLU A 15 -4.45 43.14 26.59
CA GLU A 15 -4.07 41.82 27.16
C GLU A 15 -4.29 40.60 26.21
N ILE A 16 -3.67 40.61 25.03
CA ILE A 16 -3.67 39.45 24.12
C ILE A 16 -2.48 38.52 24.42
N SER A 17 -2.73 37.22 24.56
CA SER A 17 -1.66 36.22 24.68
C SER A 17 -0.93 36.03 23.34
N LEU A 18 0.30 35.51 23.37
CA LEU A 18 1.04 35.17 22.15
C LEU A 18 0.24 34.21 21.24
N GLY A 19 -0.40 33.20 21.82
CA GLY A 19 -1.29 32.29 21.08
C GLY A 19 -2.48 33.02 20.45
N GLY A 20 -3.11 33.95 21.17
CA GLY A 20 -4.19 34.79 20.63
C GLY A 20 -3.73 35.70 19.49
N LEU A 21 -2.50 36.22 19.57
CA LEU A 21 -1.90 37.05 18.52
C LEU A 21 -1.62 36.24 17.25
N ILE A 22 -1.10 35.02 17.38
CA ILE A 22 -0.87 34.10 16.26
C ILE A 22 -2.18 33.77 15.55
N VAL A 23 -3.22 33.40 16.31
CA VAL A 23 -4.55 33.14 15.75
C VAL A 23 -5.09 34.38 14.99
N LEU A 24 -4.89 35.57 15.55
CA LEU A 24 -5.30 36.82 14.91
C LEU A 24 -4.55 37.10 13.59
N VAL A 25 -3.23 36.84 13.56
CA VAL A 25 -2.42 36.97 12.35
C VAL A 25 -2.92 35.98 11.28
N ILE A 26 -3.12 34.71 11.64
CA ILE A 26 -3.60 33.69 10.71
C ILE A 26 -4.98 34.07 10.13
N ILE A 27 -5.93 34.50 10.98
CA ILE A 27 -7.26 34.96 10.54
C ILE A 27 -7.14 36.13 9.56
N ARG A 28 -6.25 37.10 9.83
CA ARG A 28 -6.02 38.25 8.94
C ARG A 28 -5.37 37.82 7.63
N THR A 29 -4.45 36.87 7.64
CA THR A 29 -3.80 36.35 6.44
C THR A 29 -4.80 35.59 5.57
N ILE A 30 -5.67 34.75 6.17
CA ILE A 30 -6.78 34.10 5.45
C ILE A 30 -7.68 35.16 4.81
N GLN A 31 -8.07 36.18 5.57
CA GLN A 31 -8.94 37.26 5.06
C GLN A 31 -8.27 38.03 3.91
N PHE A 32 -6.96 38.32 4.02
CA PHE A 32 -6.19 39.01 3.00
C PHE A 32 -6.07 38.16 1.74
N ASN A 33 -5.68 36.90 1.89
CA ASN A 33 -5.53 35.95 0.79
C ASN A 33 -6.84 35.80 0.00
N MET A 34 -7.95 35.55 0.68
CA MET A 34 -9.29 35.43 0.07
C MET A 34 -9.82 36.73 -0.56
N SER A 35 -9.18 37.87 -0.29
CA SER A 35 -9.56 39.16 -0.87
C SER A 35 -8.67 39.59 -2.03
N ARG A 36 -7.42 39.15 -2.08
CA ARG A 36 -6.40 39.67 -3.00
C ARG A 36 -5.66 38.58 -3.77
N ALA A 37 -4.95 37.70 -3.06
CA ALA A 37 -4.04 36.75 -3.69
C ALA A 37 -4.74 35.49 -4.24
N ARG A 38 -5.88 35.11 -3.66
CA ARG A 38 -6.67 33.92 -4.03
C ARG A 38 -5.84 32.63 -4.14
N ASP A 39 -4.74 32.53 -3.41
CA ASP A 39 -3.90 31.33 -3.39
C ASP A 39 -4.67 30.22 -2.65
N ARG A 40 -4.89 29.09 -3.33
CA ARG A 40 -5.66 27.98 -2.77
C ARG A 40 -4.95 27.31 -1.59
N PHE A 41 -3.66 27.07 -1.72
CA PHE A 41 -2.87 26.37 -0.72
C PHE A 41 -2.69 27.22 0.54
N LEU A 42 -2.50 28.52 0.39
CA LEU A 42 -2.24 29.41 1.51
C LEU A 42 -3.40 29.43 2.51
N HIS A 43 -4.66 29.55 2.08
CA HIS A 43 -5.77 29.57 3.03
C HIS A 43 -6.08 28.18 3.62
N THR A 44 -5.92 27.10 2.84
CA THR A 44 -6.11 25.74 3.34
C THR A 44 -5.08 25.39 4.42
N ASN A 45 -3.80 25.71 4.20
CA ASN A 45 -2.73 25.50 5.17
C ASN A 45 -2.94 26.33 6.45
N LEU A 46 -3.39 27.58 6.30
CA LEU A 46 -3.70 28.45 7.44
C LEU A 46 -4.92 27.98 8.23
N CYS A 47 -5.97 27.51 7.55
CA CYS A 47 -7.13 26.89 8.20
C CYS A 47 -6.73 25.58 8.91
N ALA A 48 -5.92 24.73 8.28
CA ALA A 48 -5.41 23.51 8.88
C ALA A 48 -4.56 23.80 10.13
N THR A 49 -3.74 24.86 10.10
CA THR A 49 -2.97 25.32 11.26
C THR A 49 -3.89 25.68 12.43
N LEU A 50 -4.94 26.47 12.18
CA LEU A 50 -5.92 26.81 13.21
C LEU A 50 -6.68 25.57 13.70
N ALA A 51 -7.03 24.66 12.80
CA ALA A 51 -7.70 23.42 13.11
C ALA A 51 -6.89 22.59 14.11
N ASN A 52 -5.61 22.34 13.84
CA ASN A 52 -4.74 21.57 14.74
C ASN A 52 -4.68 22.13 16.16
N MET A 53 -4.64 23.46 16.27
CA MET A 53 -4.55 24.13 17.56
C MET A 53 -5.89 24.26 18.28
N SER A 54 -7.02 24.13 17.56
CA SER A 54 -8.36 24.49 18.05
C SER A 54 -8.80 23.71 19.29
N ASN A 55 -8.46 22.42 19.39
CA ASN A 55 -8.75 21.57 20.55
C ASN A 55 -8.01 22.00 21.83
N HIS A 56 -6.97 22.80 21.69
CA HIS A 56 -6.12 23.27 22.79
C HIS A 56 -6.30 24.76 23.09
N PHE A 57 -7.16 25.47 22.35
CA PHE A 57 -7.46 26.87 22.62
C PHE A 57 -8.08 27.02 24.00
N LYS A 58 -7.48 27.85 24.85
CA LYS A 58 -7.97 28.19 26.19
C LYS A 58 -7.95 29.69 26.34
N ARG A 59 -9.00 30.25 26.94
CA ARG A 59 -9.13 31.69 27.24
C ARG A 59 -8.93 32.56 25.99
N LEU A 60 -9.55 32.18 24.88
CA LEU A 60 -9.48 32.98 23.65
C LEU A 60 -9.89 34.43 23.93
N ASN A 61 -9.06 35.38 23.49
CA ASN A 61 -9.30 36.79 23.71
C ASN A 61 -10.61 37.21 23.01
N PRO A 62 -11.44 38.08 23.64
CA PRO A 62 -12.71 38.55 23.07
C PRO A 62 -12.60 39.09 21.64
N TYR A 63 -11.49 39.75 21.31
CA TYR A 63 -11.25 40.28 19.97
C TYR A 63 -10.91 39.17 18.96
N VAL A 64 -10.20 38.13 19.38
CA VAL A 64 -9.89 36.96 18.53
C VAL A 64 -11.16 36.20 18.17
N CYS A 65 -12.04 35.93 19.15
CA CYS A 65 -13.34 35.31 18.90
C CYS A 65 -14.18 36.14 17.92
N GLN A 66 -14.23 37.46 18.10
CA GLN A 66 -14.94 38.37 17.21
C GLN A 66 -14.41 38.28 15.78
N ARG A 67 -13.08 38.23 15.60
CA ARG A 67 -12.45 38.16 14.27
C ARG A 67 -12.67 36.81 13.61
N LEU A 68 -12.66 35.71 14.37
CA LEU A 68 -12.98 34.37 13.85
C LEU A 68 -14.43 34.30 13.32
N VAL A 69 -15.39 34.75 14.12
CA VAL A 69 -16.81 34.78 13.71
C VAL A 69 -17.07 35.80 12.59
N SER A 70 -16.36 36.93 12.58
CA SER A 70 -16.45 37.91 11.49
C SER A 70 -15.85 37.40 10.18
N LEU A 71 -14.81 36.56 10.24
CA LEU A 71 -14.25 35.90 9.06
C LEU A 71 -15.29 34.98 8.44
N PHE A 72 -15.93 34.13 9.26
CA PHE A 72 -17.05 33.29 8.83
C PHE A 72 -18.15 34.15 8.20
N GLU A 73 -18.64 35.20 8.88
CA GLU A 73 -19.69 36.08 8.35
C GLU A 73 -19.37 36.67 6.97
N LYS A 74 -18.14 37.16 6.78
CA LYS A 74 -17.72 37.74 5.49
C LYS A 74 -17.67 36.70 4.38
N LEU A 75 -17.13 35.52 4.66
CA LEU A 75 -17.03 34.44 3.69
C LEU A 75 -18.43 33.88 3.38
N SER A 76 -19.29 33.75 4.37
CA SER A 76 -20.68 33.30 4.21
C SER A 76 -21.47 34.24 3.31
N LYS A 77 -21.36 35.55 3.51
CA LYS A 77 -22.02 36.55 2.63
C LYS A 77 -21.54 36.45 1.18
N LYS A 78 -20.25 36.19 0.95
CA LYS A 78 -19.69 35.98 -0.39
C LYS A 78 -20.21 34.68 -0.99
N PHE A 79 -20.17 33.58 -0.24
CA PHE A 79 -20.66 32.27 -0.67
C PHE A 79 -22.14 32.31 -1.06
N THR A 80 -23.00 32.87 -0.21
CA THR A 80 -24.44 33.02 -0.51
C THR A 80 -24.69 33.92 -1.72
N LYS A 81 -23.84 34.93 -1.96
CA LYS A 81 -23.92 35.77 -3.17
C LYS A 81 -23.59 34.96 -4.43
N ILE A 82 -22.47 34.23 -4.43
CA ILE A 82 -22.05 33.38 -5.55
C ILE A 82 -23.12 32.32 -5.84
N LEU A 83 -23.69 31.70 -4.80
CA LEU A 83 -24.74 30.69 -4.92
C LEU A 83 -26.00 31.25 -5.57
N LYS A 84 -26.40 32.49 -5.22
CA LYS A 84 -27.52 33.19 -5.87
C LYS A 84 -27.21 33.57 -7.32
N ASP A 85 -25.98 34.01 -7.61
CA ASP A 85 -25.56 34.39 -8.96
C ASP A 85 -25.55 33.17 -9.90
N ILE A 86 -25.15 31.99 -9.41
CA ILE A 86 -25.22 30.72 -10.14
C ILE A 86 -26.69 30.32 -10.40
N GLN A 87 -27.54 30.35 -9.38
CA GLN A 87 -28.97 30.02 -9.52
C GLN A 87 -29.70 30.98 -10.48
N LEU A 88 -29.32 32.26 -10.52
CA LEU A 88 -29.87 33.25 -11.46
C LEU A 88 -29.42 33.01 -12.90
N ASN A 89 -28.20 32.49 -13.10
CA ASN A 89 -27.68 32.17 -14.43
C ASN A 89 -28.33 30.89 -14.98
N GLU A 90 -28.51 29.86 -14.15
CA GLU A 90 -29.22 28.63 -14.53
C GLU A 90 -30.68 28.88 -14.92
N SER A 91 -31.34 29.83 -14.25
CA SER A 91 -32.72 30.21 -14.57
C SER A 91 -32.85 31.13 -15.80
N LYS A 92 -31.78 31.83 -16.21
CA LYS A 92 -31.72 32.57 -17.49
C LYS A 92 -31.43 31.66 -18.68
N THR A 93 -30.59 30.63 -18.52
CA THR A 93 -30.31 29.65 -19.59
C THR A 93 -31.51 28.76 -19.90
N ASN A 94 -32.39 28.50 -18.93
CA ASN A 94 -33.62 27.72 -19.15
C ASN A 94 -34.79 28.54 -19.73
N GLY A 95 -34.62 29.86 -19.95
CA GLY A 95 -35.66 30.76 -20.45
C GLY A 95 -35.50 31.18 -21.93
N VAL A 96 -34.49 30.66 -22.63
CA VAL A 96 -34.20 30.99 -24.04
C VAL A 96 -34.26 29.72 -24.89
N GLU A 97 -35.46 29.21 -25.11
CA GLU A 97 -35.76 28.40 -26.29
C GLU A 97 -36.91 29.05 -27.05
N GLN A 98 -36.60 29.51 -28.28
CA GLN A 98 -37.43 29.97 -29.40
C GLN A 98 -37.18 31.42 -29.83
N SER A 99 -36.13 31.63 -30.65
CA SER A 99 -36.25 32.19 -32.02
C SER A 99 -34.87 32.52 -32.63
N ASP A 100 -34.71 32.04 -33.86
CA ASP A 100 -33.83 32.47 -34.96
C ASP A 100 -32.29 32.45 -34.87
N VAL A 101 -31.75 31.91 -35.96
CA VAL A 101 -30.33 31.69 -36.28
C VAL A 101 -29.71 32.96 -36.87
N SER A 102 -28.58 33.44 -36.34
CA SER A 102 -27.43 33.94 -37.13
C SER A 102 -26.23 34.34 -36.26
N SER A 103 -25.05 33.96 -36.77
CA SER A 103 -23.66 34.42 -36.59
C SER A 103 -23.26 35.33 -35.41
N ASP A 104 -22.14 34.93 -34.80
CA ASP A 104 -21.14 35.73 -34.08
C ASP A 104 -21.59 36.47 -32.81
N CYS A 105 -21.46 35.79 -31.66
CA CYS A 105 -21.20 36.45 -30.39
C CYS A 105 -20.54 35.48 -29.39
N GLU A 106 -19.42 35.90 -28.81
CA GLU A 106 -18.66 35.19 -27.79
C GLU A 106 -19.57 34.74 -26.63
N THR A 107 -19.79 33.43 -26.50
CA THR A 107 -20.47 32.87 -25.33
C THR A 107 -19.53 32.90 -24.13
N SER A 108 -19.92 33.71 -23.14
CA SER A 108 -19.17 34.01 -21.91
C SER A 108 -18.65 32.77 -21.18
N SER A 109 -17.33 32.66 -21.06
CA SER A 109 -16.55 31.61 -20.40
C SER A 109 -16.54 31.67 -18.86
N LEU A 110 -17.57 32.20 -18.20
CA LEU A 110 -17.58 32.45 -16.75
C LEU A 110 -18.01 31.27 -15.86
N ALA A 111 -18.58 30.20 -16.42
CA ALA A 111 -19.13 29.09 -15.62
C ALA A 111 -18.07 28.26 -14.84
N PRO A 112 -16.91 27.87 -15.41
CA PRO A 112 -15.96 26.98 -14.71
C PRO A 112 -15.24 27.62 -13.52
N GLU A 113 -14.87 28.90 -13.65
CA GLU A 113 -14.16 29.64 -12.60
C GLU A 113 -15.05 29.92 -11.38
N LEU A 114 -16.33 30.22 -11.60
CA LEU A 114 -17.31 30.45 -10.52
C LEU A 114 -17.60 29.16 -9.72
N THR A 115 -17.64 28.00 -10.38
CA THR A 115 -17.82 26.70 -9.72
C THR A 115 -16.58 26.30 -8.91
N GLN A 116 -15.38 26.59 -9.41
CA GLN A 116 -14.13 26.34 -8.69
C GLN A 116 -13.99 27.26 -7.47
N ASP A 117 -14.31 28.54 -7.60
CA ASP A 117 -14.37 29.48 -6.47
C ASP A 117 -15.39 29.00 -5.43
N MET A 118 -16.57 28.52 -5.85
CA MET A 118 -17.61 28.01 -4.94
C MET A 118 -17.13 26.86 -4.06
N SER A 119 -16.46 25.85 -4.66
CA SER A 119 -15.92 24.71 -3.92
C SER A 119 -14.90 25.12 -2.86
N ILE A 120 -14.04 26.10 -3.20
CA ILE A 120 -13.04 26.66 -2.27
C ILE A 120 -13.72 27.38 -1.09
N PHE A 121 -14.71 28.24 -1.36
CA PHE A 121 -15.45 28.91 -0.29
C PHE A 121 -16.20 27.93 0.60
N GLU A 122 -16.78 26.88 0.02
CA GLU A 122 -17.48 25.83 0.76
C GLU A 122 -16.53 25.10 1.74
N GLU A 123 -15.36 24.69 1.25
CA GLU A 123 -14.34 24.00 2.03
C GLU A 123 -13.81 24.87 3.18
N VAL A 124 -13.48 26.14 2.90
CA VAL A 124 -13.01 27.08 3.92
C VAL A 124 -14.07 27.37 4.97
N LEU A 125 -15.33 27.57 4.56
CA LEU A 125 -16.43 27.79 5.49
C LEU A 125 -16.63 26.59 6.40
N ARG A 126 -16.51 25.39 5.85
CA ARG A 126 -16.63 24.14 6.62
C ARG A 126 -15.50 24.02 7.63
N MET A 127 -14.25 24.24 7.22
CA MET A 127 -13.10 24.21 8.13
C MET A 127 -13.23 25.22 9.27
N ILE A 128 -13.72 26.44 9.00
CA ILE A 128 -13.96 27.44 10.05
C ILE A 128 -15.03 26.97 11.04
N LEU A 129 -16.11 26.36 10.55
CA LEU A 129 -17.15 25.79 11.42
C LEU A 129 -16.62 24.60 12.23
N GLU A 130 -15.77 23.76 11.66
CA GLU A 130 -15.10 22.66 12.36
C GLU A 130 -14.16 23.18 13.46
N ILE A 131 -13.39 24.24 13.20
CA ILE A 131 -12.55 24.92 14.21
C ILE A 131 -13.41 25.46 15.37
N ILE A 132 -14.51 26.13 15.06
CA ILE A 132 -15.43 26.67 16.07
C ILE A 132 -16.02 25.52 16.89
N ASN A 133 -16.48 24.47 16.22
CA ASN A 133 -17.05 23.29 16.85
C ASN A 133 -16.05 22.56 17.74
N ALA A 134 -14.79 22.41 17.30
CA ALA A 134 -13.72 21.82 18.09
C ALA A 134 -13.47 22.60 19.39
N CYS A 135 -13.46 23.94 19.33
CA CYS A 135 -13.36 24.78 20.52
C CYS A 135 -14.53 24.56 21.50
N LEU A 136 -15.75 24.40 20.98
CA LEU A 136 -16.96 24.16 21.76
C LEU A 136 -17.10 22.72 22.26
N ALA A 137 -16.54 21.74 21.56
CA ALA A 137 -16.60 20.34 21.97
C ALA A 137 -15.51 20.01 23.00
N ALA A 138 -14.29 20.50 22.80
CA ALA A 138 -13.13 20.14 23.61
C ALA A 138 -12.89 21.09 24.80
N GLN A 139 -13.18 22.39 24.67
CA GLN A 139 -12.73 23.42 25.62
C GLN A 139 -13.80 24.49 25.90
N LEU A 140 -15.09 24.15 25.87
CA LEU A 140 -16.18 25.12 26.07
C LEU A 140 -16.05 25.88 27.40
N THR A 141 -15.79 25.15 28.48
CA THR A 141 -15.57 25.68 29.84
C THR A 141 -14.46 26.72 29.90
N ASN A 142 -13.47 26.60 29.01
CA ASN A 142 -12.31 27.50 28.94
C ASN A 142 -12.47 28.62 27.90
N ASN A 143 -13.56 28.65 27.12
CA ASN A 143 -13.78 29.63 26.04
C ASN A 143 -15.18 30.30 26.08
N PRO A 144 -15.61 30.89 27.22
CA PRO A 144 -16.90 31.58 27.31
C PRO A 144 -17.02 32.79 26.36
N ASN A 145 -15.89 33.41 26.01
CA ASN A 145 -15.83 34.51 25.03
C ASN A 145 -16.34 34.11 23.64
N LEU A 146 -16.10 32.85 23.22
CA LEU A 146 -16.55 32.34 21.93
C LEU A 146 -18.07 32.15 21.91
N VAL A 147 -18.62 31.55 22.97
CA VAL A 147 -20.08 31.38 23.15
C VAL A 147 -20.79 32.73 23.12
N TYR A 148 -20.28 33.71 23.86
CA TYR A 148 -20.81 35.07 23.86
C TYR A 148 -20.81 35.68 22.44
N THR A 149 -19.71 35.57 21.69
CA THR A 149 -19.61 36.12 20.33
C THR A 149 -20.55 35.42 19.35
N LEU A 150 -20.75 34.11 19.49
CA LEU A 150 -21.70 33.36 18.67
C LEU A 150 -23.15 33.71 19.00
N LEU A 151 -23.53 33.88 20.28
CA LEU A 151 -24.86 34.38 20.66
C LEU A 151 -25.12 35.77 20.07
N TYR A 152 -24.11 36.64 20.11
CA TYR A 152 -24.12 37.96 19.53
C TYR A 152 -24.34 37.94 18.00
N LYS A 153 -23.77 36.96 17.29
CA LYS A 153 -23.84 36.81 15.81
C LYS A 153 -24.58 35.56 15.36
N ARG A 154 -25.58 35.11 16.13
CA ARG A 154 -26.31 33.86 15.87
C ARG A 154 -26.90 33.79 14.46
N GLN A 155 -27.37 34.93 13.94
CA GLN A 155 -27.96 35.07 12.61
C GLN A 155 -27.03 34.65 11.45
N VAL A 156 -25.72 34.62 11.67
CA VAL A 156 -24.76 34.21 10.63
C VAL A 156 -24.88 32.72 10.29
N LEU A 157 -25.46 31.91 11.18
CA LEU A 157 -25.70 30.49 10.96
C LEU A 157 -27.00 30.19 10.19
N GLU A 158 -27.97 31.11 10.18
CA GLU A 158 -29.31 30.94 9.57
C GLU A 158 -29.26 30.38 8.13
N PRO A 159 -28.43 30.90 7.20
CA PRO A 159 -28.39 30.41 5.82
C PRO A 159 -27.93 28.95 5.65
N PHE A 160 -27.31 28.38 6.67
CA PHE A 160 -26.66 27.06 6.61
C PHE A 160 -27.44 25.96 7.33
N HIS A 161 -28.58 26.27 7.95
CA HIS A 161 -29.41 25.30 8.68
C HIS A 161 -29.97 24.19 7.79
N SER A 162 -30.25 24.51 6.53
CA SER A 162 -30.79 23.59 5.52
C SER A 162 -29.75 23.15 4.49
N HIS A 163 -28.49 23.57 4.61
CA HIS A 163 -27.46 23.25 3.63
C HIS A 163 -26.82 21.89 3.95
N PRO A 164 -26.84 20.91 3.02
CA PRO A 164 -26.44 19.52 3.31
C PRO A 164 -24.99 19.39 3.79
N CYS A 165 -24.08 20.26 3.33
CA CYS A 165 -22.67 20.25 3.72
C CYS A 165 -22.34 20.83 5.10
N PHE A 166 -23.27 21.59 5.72
CA PHE A 166 -23.00 22.34 6.97
C PHE A 166 -23.98 22.02 8.10
N GLN A 167 -25.14 21.43 7.77
CA GLN A 167 -26.26 21.24 8.68
C GLN A 167 -25.87 20.52 9.98
N ASP A 168 -25.02 19.51 9.91
CA ASP A 168 -24.60 18.71 11.06
C ASP A 168 -23.75 19.52 12.06
N ILE A 169 -22.78 20.29 11.57
CA ILE A 169 -21.92 21.15 12.40
C ILE A 169 -22.72 22.33 12.95
N VAL A 170 -23.56 22.96 12.13
CA VAL A 170 -24.43 24.08 12.54
C VAL A 170 -25.39 23.64 13.64
N MET A 171 -26.00 22.46 13.53
CA MET A 171 -26.90 21.92 14.57
C MET A 171 -26.16 21.70 15.91
N ASN A 172 -24.90 21.26 15.85
CA ASN A 172 -24.08 21.08 17.06
C ASN A 172 -23.80 22.42 17.75
N ILE A 173 -23.47 23.47 16.97
CA ILE A 173 -23.26 24.82 17.49
C ILE A 173 -24.58 25.40 18.03
N GLU A 174 -25.71 25.23 17.33
CA GLU A 174 -27.03 25.70 17.79
C GLU A 174 -27.51 25.02 19.07
N THR A 175 -27.13 23.76 19.30
CA THR A 175 -27.39 23.05 20.56
C THR A 175 -26.73 23.77 21.74
N VAL A 176 -25.49 24.25 21.55
CA VAL A 176 -24.78 25.09 22.53
C VAL A 176 -25.52 26.41 22.70
N LEU A 177 -25.78 27.14 21.62
CA LEU A 177 -26.38 28.48 21.69
C LEU A 177 -27.75 28.48 22.34
N THR A 178 -28.59 27.47 22.06
CA THR A 178 -29.93 27.34 22.63
C THR A 178 -29.88 27.14 24.15
N TYR A 179 -28.96 26.33 24.65
CA TYR A 179 -28.78 26.14 26.09
C TYR A 179 -28.42 27.44 26.81
N PHE A 180 -27.48 28.22 26.26
CA PHE A 180 -27.08 29.49 26.86
C PHE A 180 -28.16 30.57 26.71
N SER A 181 -28.87 30.62 25.57
CA SER A 181 -30.01 31.55 25.37
C SER A 181 -31.08 31.34 26.42
N ASN A 182 -31.50 30.08 26.66
CA ASN A 182 -32.53 29.74 27.64
C ASN A 182 -32.15 30.16 29.07
N ARG A 183 -30.86 30.08 29.43
CA ARG A 183 -30.38 30.50 30.76
C ARG A 183 -30.29 32.02 30.93
N ILE A 184 -30.05 32.75 29.85
CA ILE A 184 -30.04 34.21 29.85
C ILE A 184 -31.47 34.75 29.86
N GLU A 185 -32.37 34.17 29.04
CA GLU A 185 -33.78 34.56 28.93
C GLU A 185 -34.62 34.17 30.15
N GLY A 186 -34.17 33.19 30.95
CA GLY A 186 -34.80 32.83 32.23
C GLY A 186 -34.64 33.87 33.34
N ILE A 187 -33.96 35.00 33.08
CA ILE A 187 -33.73 36.08 34.04
C ILE A 187 -34.52 37.32 33.62
N ASP A 188 -35.61 37.59 34.34
CA ASP A 188 -36.59 38.63 34.01
C ASP A 188 -36.12 40.04 34.44
N ARG A 189 -34.99 40.53 33.88
CA ARG A 189 -34.50 41.91 34.02
C ARG A 189 -33.48 42.28 32.93
N ASN A 190 -33.26 43.58 32.72
CA ASN A 190 -32.20 44.07 31.83
C ASN A 190 -30.80 43.77 32.41
N LEU A 191 -30.04 42.89 31.76
CA LEU A 191 -28.69 42.50 32.15
C LEU A 191 -27.63 43.40 31.50
N SER A 192 -26.64 43.82 32.30
CA SER A 192 -25.39 44.41 31.81
C SER A 192 -24.48 43.37 31.15
N VAL A 193 -23.43 43.82 30.44
CA VAL A 193 -22.56 42.86 29.74
C VAL A 193 -21.72 42.00 30.64
N SER A 194 -21.27 42.55 31.75
CA SER A 194 -20.55 41.80 32.77
C SER A 194 -21.44 40.71 33.34
N GLU A 195 -22.73 41.00 33.57
CA GLU A 195 -23.68 40.00 34.09
C GLU A 195 -24.00 38.90 33.06
N VAL A 196 -24.22 39.24 31.78
CA VAL A 196 -24.41 38.22 30.72
C VAL A 196 -23.17 37.33 30.59
N TYR A 197 -21.99 37.93 30.67
CA TYR A 197 -20.74 37.19 30.62
C TYR A 197 -20.55 36.26 31.82
N GLU A 198 -20.85 36.74 33.04
CA GLU A 198 -20.83 35.93 34.25
C GLU A 198 -21.81 34.75 34.15
N ILE A 199 -23.00 34.96 33.61
CA ILE A 199 -23.98 33.88 33.39
C ILE A 199 -23.43 32.82 32.42
N ILE A 200 -22.80 33.24 31.32
CA ILE A 200 -22.18 32.31 30.36
C ILE A 200 -21.01 31.57 31.01
N GLN A 201 -20.17 32.27 31.77
CA GLN A 201 -19.03 31.67 32.46
C GLN A 201 -19.48 30.63 33.49
N GLN A 202 -20.45 30.96 34.35
CA GLN A 202 -21.01 30.02 35.34
C GLN A 202 -21.75 28.86 34.68
N SER A 203 -22.50 29.13 33.61
CA SER A 203 -23.25 28.09 32.89
C SER A 203 -22.35 27.16 32.09
N SER A 204 -21.18 27.63 31.66
CA SER A 204 -20.20 26.80 30.96
C SER A 204 -19.67 25.66 31.83
N LEU A 205 -19.56 25.87 33.15
CA LEU A 205 -19.12 24.85 34.11
C LEU A 205 -20.15 23.73 34.29
N GLN A 206 -21.41 23.99 33.97
CA GLN A 206 -22.52 23.04 34.07
C GLN A 206 -22.95 22.48 32.71
N TRP A 207 -22.14 22.73 31.66
CA TRP A 207 -22.41 22.26 30.32
C TRP A 207 -22.19 20.73 30.23
N PRO A 208 -23.20 19.96 29.79
CA PRO A 208 -23.06 18.53 29.57
C PRO A 208 -22.29 18.25 28.27
N SER A 209 -21.01 17.91 28.39
CA SER A 209 -20.08 17.72 27.26
C SER A 209 -20.41 16.52 26.35
N ASP A 210 -21.27 15.61 26.81
CA ASP A 210 -21.75 14.42 26.11
C ASP A 210 -22.86 14.69 25.08
N ARG A 211 -23.46 15.89 25.09
CA ARG A 211 -24.54 16.26 24.17
C ARG A 211 -24.11 16.60 22.75
N LEU A 212 -22.81 16.79 22.51
CA LEU A 212 -22.29 17.17 21.21
C LEU A 212 -21.89 15.95 20.39
N LYS A 213 -22.29 15.94 19.12
CA LYS A 213 -21.81 14.93 18.16
C LYS A 213 -20.29 15.09 18.03
N LYS A 214 -19.56 14.01 18.25
CA LYS A 214 -18.11 13.96 17.98
C LYS A 214 -17.91 13.85 16.48
N PHE A 215 -17.21 14.82 15.91
CA PHE A 215 -16.78 14.76 14.52
C PHE A 215 -15.44 14.02 14.45
N PRO A 216 -15.11 13.36 13.33
CA PRO A 216 -13.80 12.76 13.13
C PRO A 216 -12.69 13.79 13.40
N GLU A 217 -11.52 13.32 13.84
CA GLU A 217 -10.35 14.17 13.97
C GLU A 217 -10.14 14.94 12.66
N LEU A 218 -9.74 16.21 12.80
CA LEU A 218 -9.56 17.12 11.67
C LEU A 218 -8.73 16.45 10.58
N ARG A 219 -9.10 16.69 9.31
CA ARG A 219 -8.52 16.02 8.13
C ARG A 219 -6.98 16.10 8.02
N PHE A 220 -6.35 16.97 8.79
CA PHE A 220 -4.92 17.19 8.80
C PHE A 220 -4.42 17.19 10.25
N ARG A 221 -3.30 16.51 10.53
CA ARG A 221 -2.56 16.62 11.79
C ARG A 221 -1.10 16.81 11.45
N TYR A 222 -0.58 18.00 11.75
CA TYR A 222 0.84 18.31 11.58
C TYR A 222 1.54 18.00 12.90
N VAL A 223 2.52 17.10 12.88
CA VAL A 223 3.34 16.74 14.04
C VAL A 223 4.77 17.12 13.72
N GLU A 224 5.37 17.96 14.56
CA GLU A 224 6.80 18.23 14.53
C GLU A 224 7.53 16.96 14.96
N ASP A 225 8.52 16.52 14.17
CA ASP A 225 9.29 15.31 14.47
C ASP A 225 10.11 15.48 15.76
N GLU A 226 10.43 14.38 16.44
CA GLU A 226 11.19 14.42 17.70
C GLU A 226 12.64 14.89 17.49
N GLN A 227 13.18 14.81 16.27
CA GLN A 227 14.56 15.21 15.94
C GLN A 227 14.64 16.01 14.62
N PRO A 228 14.11 17.25 14.58
CA PRO A 228 14.02 18.05 13.36
C PRO A 228 15.40 18.46 12.80
N GLU A 229 16.47 18.35 13.60
CA GLU A 229 17.83 18.72 13.21
C GLU A 229 18.57 17.65 12.39
N GLU A 230 18.06 16.41 12.36
CA GLU A 230 18.63 15.31 11.56
C GLU A 230 18.08 15.26 10.12
N PHE A 231 17.04 16.03 9.80
CA PHE A 231 16.37 16.05 8.50
C PHE A 231 16.34 17.44 7.87
N PHE A 232 16.63 17.54 6.58
CA PHE A 232 16.56 18.79 5.81
C PHE A 232 15.11 19.25 5.50
N ILE A 233 14.10 18.60 6.08
CA ILE A 233 12.69 18.93 5.92
C ILE A 233 12.10 19.17 7.33
N PRO A 234 11.95 20.43 7.77
CA PRO A 234 11.51 20.78 9.13
C PRO A 234 10.03 20.43 9.44
N TYR A 235 9.32 19.82 8.50
CA TYR A 235 7.99 19.26 8.67
C TYR A 235 7.97 17.86 8.08
N ILE A 236 8.05 16.84 8.93
CA ILE A 236 7.69 15.49 8.48
C ILE A 236 6.19 15.49 8.27
N TRP A 237 5.77 15.16 7.05
CA TRP A 237 4.38 14.88 6.73
C TRP A 237 3.98 13.63 7.53
N SER A 238 3.49 13.84 8.75
CA SER A 238 2.70 12.86 9.47
C SER A 238 1.37 12.74 8.71
N LEU A 239 1.42 11.99 7.63
CA LEU A 239 0.26 11.35 7.06
C LEU A 239 -0.51 10.72 8.28
N VAL A 240 -1.72 11.23 8.57
CA VAL A 240 -2.74 10.67 9.51
C VAL A 240 -3.29 9.29 9.04
N PHE A 241 -2.47 8.49 8.36
CA PHE A 241 -2.83 7.31 7.57
C PHE A 241 -2.54 6.02 8.34
N HIS A 242 -2.62 6.06 9.67
CA HIS A 242 -2.53 4.85 10.50
C HIS A 242 -3.50 3.76 10.06
N ARG A 243 -4.61 4.15 9.40
CA ARG A 243 -5.65 3.25 8.92
C ARG A 243 -5.37 2.62 7.55
N LEU A 244 -4.47 3.16 6.71
CA LEU A 244 -4.20 2.57 5.39
C LEU A 244 -3.41 1.28 5.51
N PRO A 245 -3.71 0.24 4.70
CA PRO A 245 -2.84 -0.92 4.53
C PRO A 245 -1.43 -0.50 4.09
N PHE A 246 -0.41 -1.18 4.59
CA PHE A 246 0.99 -0.82 4.32
C PHE A 246 1.33 -0.92 2.83
N SER A 247 0.74 -1.88 2.12
CA SER A 247 0.85 -2.02 0.67
C SER A 247 0.33 -0.78 -0.09
N ILE A 248 -0.75 -0.15 0.38
CA ILE A 248 -1.30 1.08 -0.20
C ILE A 248 -0.41 2.30 0.13
N ARG A 249 0.25 2.31 1.29
CA ARG A 249 1.22 3.37 1.63
C ARG A 249 2.37 3.44 0.62
N VAL A 250 2.82 2.30 0.10
CA VAL A 250 3.87 2.26 -0.95
C VAL A 250 3.35 2.84 -2.28
N LEU A 251 2.12 2.54 -2.68
CA LEU A 251 1.50 3.15 -3.86
C LEU A 251 1.37 4.68 -3.69
N LEU A 252 0.97 5.12 -2.49
CA LEU A 252 0.82 6.53 -2.15
C LEU A 252 2.15 7.28 -2.22
N GLU A 253 3.22 6.73 -1.64
CA GLU A 253 4.55 7.34 -1.71
C GLU A 253 5.03 7.49 -3.15
N SER A 254 4.88 6.44 -3.96
CA SER A 254 5.26 6.47 -5.38
C SER A 254 4.51 7.57 -6.14
N ALA A 255 3.20 7.71 -5.89
CA ALA A 255 2.39 8.76 -6.51
C ALA A 255 2.80 10.16 -6.06
N ILE A 256 3.03 10.38 -4.76
CA ILE A 256 3.47 11.67 -4.21
C ILE A 256 4.80 12.10 -4.83
N ARG A 257 5.81 11.21 -4.79
CA ARG A 257 7.15 11.50 -5.29
C ARG A 257 7.18 11.72 -6.79
N SER A 258 6.28 11.05 -7.52
CA SER A 258 6.24 11.11 -8.98
C SER A 258 5.22 12.11 -9.54
N CYS A 259 4.58 12.92 -8.70
CA CYS A 259 3.55 13.88 -9.10
C CYS A 259 4.15 14.98 -9.98
N ASP A 260 3.96 14.86 -11.29
CA ASP A 260 4.49 15.76 -12.33
C ASP A 260 3.39 16.63 -12.97
N GLY A 261 2.13 16.42 -12.60
CA GLY A 261 0.97 17.10 -13.18
C GLY A 261 0.57 16.60 -14.57
N PHE A 262 1.27 15.59 -15.11
CA PHE A 262 1.05 15.03 -16.43
C PHE A 262 0.73 13.53 -16.37
N GLN A 263 1.72 12.68 -16.09
CA GLN A 263 1.54 11.24 -15.93
C GLN A 263 0.91 10.91 -14.57
N VAL A 264 1.32 11.63 -13.52
CA VAL A 264 0.76 11.49 -12.17
C VAL A 264 0.22 12.84 -11.74
N LYS A 265 -1.09 12.93 -11.56
CA LYS A 265 -1.78 14.17 -11.19
C LYS A 265 -2.03 14.21 -9.69
N GLU A 266 -2.18 15.42 -9.15
CA GLU A 266 -2.56 15.65 -7.75
C GLU A 266 -3.85 14.89 -7.38
N LYS A 267 -4.83 14.87 -8.29
CA LYS A 267 -6.08 14.10 -8.14
C LYS A 267 -5.85 12.59 -7.97
N ASP A 268 -4.79 12.04 -8.55
CA ASP A 268 -4.48 10.62 -8.41
C ASP A 268 -3.91 10.31 -7.04
N VAL A 269 -3.12 11.24 -6.47
CA VAL A 269 -2.66 11.17 -5.08
C VAL A 269 -3.87 11.23 -4.12
N GLU A 270 -4.79 12.17 -4.34
CA GLU A 270 -6.04 12.30 -3.55
C GLU A 270 -6.88 11.01 -3.59
N LYS A 271 -7.00 10.35 -4.76
CA LYS A 271 -7.71 9.06 -4.87
C LYS A 271 -7.10 7.97 -3.99
N ILE A 272 -5.77 7.88 -3.94
CA ILE A 272 -5.06 6.87 -3.14
C ILE A 272 -5.20 7.19 -1.64
N ILE A 273 -5.15 8.47 -1.28
CA ILE A 273 -5.39 8.96 0.07
C ILE A 273 -6.77 8.51 0.57
N ASP A 274 -7.80 8.65 -0.27
CA ASP A 274 -9.19 8.28 0.01
C ASP A 274 -9.49 6.79 -0.27
N TRP A 275 -8.48 5.90 -0.18
CA TRP A 275 -8.61 4.48 -0.52
C TRP A 275 -9.81 3.79 0.12
N GLU A 276 -10.14 4.08 1.39
CA GLU A 276 -11.27 3.47 2.10
C GLU A 276 -12.60 3.63 1.33
N ILE A 277 -12.76 4.77 0.65
CA ILE A 277 -13.93 5.10 -0.19
C ILE A 277 -13.69 4.64 -1.64
N GLN A 278 -12.54 5.00 -2.21
CA GLN A 278 -12.26 4.86 -3.63
C GLN A 278 -12.08 3.40 -4.07
N GLN A 279 -11.70 2.49 -3.18
CA GLN A 279 -11.57 1.05 -3.48
C GLN A 279 -12.86 0.41 -4.05
N LYS A 280 -14.04 1.02 -3.82
CA LYS A 280 -15.33 0.54 -4.33
C LYS A 280 -15.75 1.17 -5.66
N SER A 281 -15.01 2.16 -6.13
CA SER A 281 -15.38 3.00 -7.28
C SER A 281 -14.70 2.59 -8.59
N ASN A 282 -13.89 1.51 -8.57
CA ASN A 282 -13.01 1.13 -9.67
C ASN A 282 -12.11 2.28 -10.14
N ALA A 283 -11.67 3.14 -9.21
CA ALA A 283 -10.80 4.26 -9.51
C ALA A 283 -9.46 3.78 -10.07
N GLU A 284 -9.06 4.27 -11.23
CA GLU A 284 -7.74 4.04 -11.80
C GLU A 284 -6.71 5.00 -11.19
N ILE A 285 -5.54 4.45 -10.90
CA ILE A 285 -4.38 5.13 -10.36
C ILE A 285 -3.11 4.79 -11.16
N PRO A 286 -2.18 5.74 -11.30
CA PRO A 286 -0.86 5.48 -11.84
C PRO A 286 0.06 4.92 -10.74
N PHE A 287 0.94 4.00 -11.12
CA PHE A 287 2.00 3.48 -10.26
C PHE A 287 3.34 3.47 -11.00
N LYS A 288 4.36 4.10 -10.40
CA LYS A 288 5.74 4.08 -10.90
C LYS A 288 6.60 3.21 -9.99
N PRO A 289 6.87 1.95 -10.37
CA PRO A 289 7.75 1.09 -9.59
C PRO A 289 9.19 1.62 -9.62
N SER A 290 9.95 1.30 -8.59
CA SER A 290 11.34 1.76 -8.45
C SER A 290 12.31 1.07 -9.42
N ARG A 291 12.01 -0.17 -9.84
CA ARG A 291 12.86 -1.00 -10.72
C ARG A 291 12.04 -2.05 -11.46
N VAL A 292 12.68 -2.72 -12.42
CA VAL A 292 12.15 -3.85 -13.18
C VAL A 292 13.06 -5.07 -13.03
N ILE A 293 12.47 -6.26 -12.98
CA ILE A 293 13.22 -7.52 -12.99
C ILE A 293 12.81 -8.41 -14.18
N LEU A 294 13.78 -9.03 -14.84
CA LEU A 294 13.58 -9.87 -16.02
C LEU A 294 14.20 -11.25 -15.80
N GLN A 295 13.66 -12.25 -16.50
CA GLN A 295 14.29 -13.56 -16.67
C GLN A 295 14.62 -13.79 -18.15
N ASP A 296 15.48 -14.75 -18.50
CA ASP A 296 16.06 -14.84 -19.84
C ASP A 296 15.08 -15.15 -20.98
N LEU A 297 14.00 -15.91 -20.75
CA LEU A 297 13.00 -16.21 -21.79
C LEU A 297 12.19 -14.98 -22.19
N THR A 298 11.87 -14.10 -21.23
CA THR A 298 11.09 -12.87 -21.49
C THR A 298 11.97 -11.64 -21.65
N GLY A 299 13.17 -11.65 -21.09
CA GLY A 299 14.15 -10.58 -21.19
C GLY A 299 14.85 -10.50 -22.55
N VAL A 300 15.01 -11.63 -23.25
CA VAL A 300 15.52 -11.61 -24.64
C VAL A 300 14.63 -10.76 -25.55
N PRO A 301 13.30 -11.01 -25.65
CA PRO A 301 12.39 -10.13 -26.37
C PRO A 301 12.50 -8.66 -25.96
N ALA A 302 12.52 -8.35 -24.67
CA ALA A 302 12.62 -6.97 -24.21
C ALA A 302 13.92 -6.27 -24.69
N VAL A 303 15.07 -6.96 -24.66
CA VAL A 303 16.34 -6.42 -25.17
C VAL A 303 16.31 -6.28 -26.70
N VAL A 304 15.63 -7.19 -27.42
CA VAL A 304 15.36 -7.05 -28.86
C VAL A 304 14.55 -5.79 -29.14
N ASP A 305 13.50 -5.53 -28.36
CA ASP A 305 12.65 -4.36 -28.54
C ASP A 305 13.43 -3.06 -28.30
N PHE A 306 14.28 -3.01 -27.27
CA PHE A 306 15.21 -1.88 -27.07
C PHE A 306 16.18 -1.69 -28.26
N ALA A 307 16.71 -2.78 -28.83
CA ALA A 307 17.59 -2.71 -29.99
C ALA A 307 16.85 -2.18 -31.23
N ALA A 308 15.64 -2.68 -31.50
CA ALA A 308 14.79 -2.25 -32.60
C ALA A 308 14.35 -0.79 -32.44
N MET A 309 13.99 -0.37 -31.22
CA MET A 309 13.65 1.03 -30.91
C MET A 309 14.83 1.98 -31.15
N ARG A 310 16.07 1.55 -30.85
CA ARG A 310 17.27 2.34 -31.15
C ARG A 310 17.44 2.55 -32.65
N GLU A 311 17.32 1.50 -33.44
CA GLU A 311 17.41 1.58 -34.90
C GLU A 311 16.31 2.46 -35.49
N ALA A 312 15.06 2.29 -35.02
CA ALA A 312 13.93 3.10 -35.45
C ALA A 312 14.13 4.59 -35.10
N PHE A 313 14.58 4.89 -33.88
CA PHE A 313 14.82 6.27 -33.45
C PHE A 313 15.98 6.92 -34.22
N GLN A 314 17.03 6.15 -34.52
CA GLN A 314 18.12 6.60 -35.38
C GLN A 314 17.64 6.90 -36.81
N THR A 315 16.79 6.05 -37.37
CA THR A 315 16.21 6.24 -38.72
C THR A 315 15.36 7.51 -38.80
N LEU A 316 14.71 7.89 -37.70
CA LEU A 316 13.97 9.16 -37.56
C LEU A 316 14.88 10.38 -37.31
N GLY A 317 16.20 10.22 -37.31
CA GLY A 317 17.18 11.29 -37.06
C GLY A 317 17.42 11.59 -35.58
N GLY A 318 16.92 10.75 -34.67
CA GLY A 318 17.16 10.84 -33.23
C GLY A 318 18.50 10.21 -32.80
N ASP A 319 18.93 10.50 -31.58
CA ASP A 319 20.10 9.86 -30.97
C ASP A 319 19.70 8.53 -30.32
N PRO A 320 20.15 7.36 -30.84
CA PRO A 320 19.80 6.06 -30.27
C PRO A 320 20.24 5.89 -28.81
N ASN A 321 21.24 6.65 -28.35
CA ASN A 321 21.70 6.59 -26.95
C ASN A 321 20.69 7.19 -25.96
N LYS A 322 19.62 7.84 -26.43
CA LYS A 322 18.51 8.26 -25.56
C LYS A 322 17.56 7.12 -25.22
N ILE A 323 17.56 6.04 -26.00
CA ILE A 323 16.74 4.86 -25.75
C ILE A 323 17.50 3.95 -24.77
N ASN A 324 17.17 4.11 -23.49
CA ASN A 324 17.71 3.35 -22.36
C ASN A 324 16.66 3.20 -21.26
N PRO A 325 16.74 2.14 -20.44
CA PRO A 325 15.97 2.05 -19.21
C PRO A 325 16.24 3.24 -18.28
N LEU A 326 15.18 3.91 -17.84
CA LEU A 326 15.20 5.05 -16.92
C LEU A 326 15.24 4.60 -15.45
N CYS A 327 14.72 3.42 -15.15
CA CYS A 327 14.86 2.76 -13.85
C CYS A 327 15.83 1.57 -13.94
N PRO A 328 16.37 1.10 -12.81
CA PRO A 328 17.17 -0.12 -12.77
C PRO A 328 16.39 -1.32 -13.34
N ALA A 329 17.02 -2.06 -14.26
CA ALA A 329 16.51 -3.27 -14.87
C ALA A 329 17.49 -4.42 -14.62
N ASP A 330 17.10 -5.36 -13.77
CA ASP A 330 17.95 -6.50 -13.42
C ASP A 330 17.46 -7.76 -14.15
N LEU A 331 18.28 -8.38 -15.00
CA LEU A 331 17.95 -9.60 -15.73
C LEU A 331 18.71 -10.79 -15.15
N VAL A 332 18.01 -11.86 -14.77
CA VAL A 332 18.61 -13.10 -14.27
C VAL A 332 18.44 -14.21 -15.29
N ILE A 333 19.53 -14.92 -15.61
CA ILE A 333 19.49 -16.06 -16.54
C ILE A 333 19.35 -17.36 -15.75
N ASP A 334 18.15 -17.93 -15.74
CA ASP A 334 17.79 -19.09 -14.90
C ASP A 334 16.81 -20.09 -15.53
N HIS A 335 16.14 -19.75 -16.63
CA HIS A 335 15.16 -20.62 -17.30
C HIS A 335 15.77 -21.50 -18.40
N SER A 336 17.08 -21.42 -18.63
CA SER A 336 17.77 -22.14 -19.70
C SER A 336 18.38 -23.50 -19.29
N VAL A 337 18.64 -23.73 -18.00
CA VAL A 337 19.18 -25.01 -17.50
C VAL A 337 18.11 -26.11 -17.55
N GLN A 338 18.48 -27.27 -18.07
CA GLN A 338 17.64 -28.47 -18.07
C GLN A 338 18.30 -29.59 -17.28
N VAL A 339 17.49 -30.46 -16.68
CA VAL A 339 17.98 -31.65 -15.95
C VAL A 339 18.21 -32.79 -16.95
N ASP A 340 19.19 -32.63 -17.84
CA ASP A 340 19.60 -33.68 -18.80
C ASP A 340 20.25 -34.86 -18.06
N PHE A 341 21.18 -34.54 -17.15
CA PHE A 341 21.83 -35.45 -16.24
C PHE A 341 21.40 -35.20 -14.79
N SER A 342 21.42 -36.24 -13.98
CA SER A 342 21.04 -36.19 -12.56
C SER A 342 21.75 -37.29 -11.78
N ARG A 343 21.84 -37.18 -10.45
CA ARG A 343 22.30 -38.23 -9.53
C ARG A 343 23.76 -38.67 -9.74
N THR A 344 24.60 -37.75 -10.21
CA THR A 344 26.04 -37.95 -10.31
C THR A 344 26.72 -36.63 -9.97
N ALA A 345 27.93 -36.66 -9.42
CA ALA A 345 28.68 -35.45 -9.09
C ALA A 345 28.91 -34.52 -10.31
N GLU A 346 29.03 -35.10 -11.51
CA GLU A 346 29.23 -34.38 -12.77
C GLU A 346 27.95 -33.82 -13.38
N SER A 347 26.76 -34.09 -12.81
CA SER A 347 25.50 -33.72 -13.47
C SER A 347 25.33 -32.22 -13.64
N LEU A 348 25.75 -31.42 -12.65
CA LEU A 348 25.66 -29.96 -12.72
C LEU A 348 26.50 -29.43 -13.88
N HIS A 349 27.78 -29.80 -13.92
CA HIS A 349 28.72 -29.34 -14.94
C HIS A 349 28.26 -29.71 -16.36
N ARG A 350 27.78 -30.95 -16.56
CA ARG A 350 27.29 -31.40 -17.86
C ARG A 350 26.00 -30.70 -18.29
N ASN A 351 25.11 -30.39 -17.35
CA ASN A 351 23.89 -29.64 -17.66
C ASN A 351 24.21 -28.19 -18.02
N GLU A 352 25.14 -27.53 -17.32
CA GLU A 352 25.62 -26.18 -17.64
C GLU A 352 26.35 -26.12 -18.99
N GLU A 353 27.15 -27.14 -19.32
CA GLU A 353 27.80 -27.23 -20.62
C GLU A 353 26.78 -27.32 -21.76
N LEU A 354 25.77 -28.18 -21.62
CA LEU A 354 24.68 -28.30 -22.60
C LEU A 354 23.84 -27.01 -22.70
N GLU A 355 23.58 -26.35 -21.56
CA GLU A 355 22.90 -25.07 -21.53
C GLU A 355 23.65 -24.03 -22.37
N PHE A 356 24.96 -23.89 -22.15
CA PHE A 356 25.78 -22.91 -22.86
C PHE A 356 25.85 -23.22 -24.36
N GLN A 357 25.97 -24.49 -24.73
CA GLN A 357 25.95 -24.92 -26.14
C GLN A 357 24.61 -24.59 -26.82
N ARG A 358 23.48 -24.83 -26.15
CA ARG A 358 22.13 -24.61 -26.70
C ARG A 358 21.77 -23.13 -26.80
N ASN A 359 22.24 -22.30 -25.88
CA ASN A 359 21.79 -20.91 -25.72
C ASN A 359 22.86 -19.86 -26.05
N LYS A 360 23.97 -20.26 -26.69
CA LYS A 360 25.11 -19.38 -26.99
C LYS A 360 24.70 -18.03 -27.60
N GLU A 361 23.87 -18.04 -28.65
CA GLU A 361 23.42 -16.82 -29.33
C GLU A 361 22.62 -15.90 -28.40
N ARG A 362 21.69 -16.46 -27.61
CA ARG A 362 20.90 -15.70 -26.63
C ARG A 362 21.80 -15.07 -25.57
N PHE A 363 22.81 -15.80 -25.09
CA PHE A 363 23.74 -15.28 -24.08
C PHE A 363 24.67 -14.21 -24.63
N GLU A 364 25.17 -14.37 -25.86
CA GLU A 364 25.95 -13.32 -26.55
C GLU A 364 25.12 -12.05 -26.75
N PHE A 365 23.83 -12.19 -27.12
CA PHE A 365 22.92 -11.07 -27.29
C PHE A 365 22.59 -10.36 -25.96
N LEU A 366 22.29 -11.11 -24.89
CA LEU A 366 22.07 -10.52 -23.57
C LEU A 366 23.34 -9.84 -23.05
N LYS A 367 24.51 -10.44 -23.24
CA LYS A 367 25.80 -9.82 -22.88
C LYS A 367 26.02 -8.50 -23.63
N TRP A 368 25.67 -8.42 -24.92
CA TRP A 368 25.64 -7.16 -25.64
C TRP A 368 24.68 -6.15 -25.00
N GLY A 369 23.47 -6.58 -24.62
CA GLY A 369 22.49 -5.74 -23.93
C GLY A 369 23.03 -5.14 -22.64
N SER A 370 23.70 -5.94 -21.79
CA SER A 370 24.29 -5.49 -20.52
C SER A 370 25.36 -4.41 -20.66
N THR A 371 26.05 -4.38 -21.80
CA THR A 371 27.12 -3.41 -22.07
C THR A 371 26.62 -2.20 -22.85
N SER A 372 25.51 -2.35 -23.58
CA SER A 372 24.97 -1.33 -24.48
C SER A 372 23.83 -0.51 -23.86
N LEU A 373 23.12 -1.06 -22.87
CA LEU A 373 22.04 -0.41 -22.15
C LEU A 373 22.52 0.11 -20.79
N LYS A 374 22.15 1.35 -20.47
CA LYS A 374 22.37 1.92 -19.13
C LYS A 374 21.32 1.37 -18.16
N ASN A 375 21.65 1.37 -16.87
CA ASN A 375 20.79 0.87 -15.80
C ASN A 375 20.37 -0.60 -15.95
N THR A 376 21.10 -1.38 -16.75
CA THR A 376 20.82 -2.80 -16.96
C THR A 376 21.90 -3.65 -16.30
N THR A 377 21.51 -4.49 -15.35
CA THR A 377 22.37 -5.50 -14.74
C THR A 377 21.99 -6.86 -15.30
N ILE A 378 22.96 -7.68 -15.71
CA ILE A 378 22.70 -9.07 -16.08
C ILE A 378 23.45 -10.01 -15.14
N ILE A 379 22.68 -10.89 -14.49
CA ILE A 379 23.20 -11.97 -13.66
C ILE A 379 23.41 -13.20 -14.55
N PRO A 380 24.64 -13.74 -14.63
CA PRO A 380 24.98 -14.79 -15.57
C PRO A 380 24.34 -16.15 -15.21
N PRO A 381 24.31 -17.11 -16.16
CA PRO A 381 23.83 -18.47 -15.90
C PRO A 381 24.57 -19.12 -14.73
N GLY A 382 23.90 -20.03 -14.01
CA GLY A 382 24.46 -20.74 -12.86
C GLY A 382 24.55 -19.94 -11.56
N SER A 383 24.12 -18.67 -11.55
CA SER A 383 24.16 -17.82 -10.34
C SER A 383 23.01 -18.08 -9.36
N GLY A 384 21.89 -18.64 -9.84
CA GLY A 384 20.68 -18.88 -9.06
C GLY A 384 19.40 -18.61 -9.85
N ILE A 385 18.26 -18.74 -9.18
CA ILE A 385 16.91 -18.49 -9.71
C ILE A 385 16.53 -17.03 -9.42
N CYS A 386 15.88 -16.37 -10.39
CA CYS A 386 15.52 -14.96 -10.41
C CYS A 386 15.00 -14.45 -9.08
N HIS A 387 13.98 -15.09 -8.52
CA HIS A 387 13.33 -14.63 -7.29
C HIS A 387 14.17 -14.82 -6.02
N GLN A 388 15.02 -15.85 -5.97
CA GLN A 388 15.93 -16.05 -4.84
C GLN A 388 17.10 -15.07 -4.90
N VAL A 389 17.69 -14.87 -6.08
CA VAL A 389 18.70 -13.83 -6.32
C VAL A 389 18.12 -12.44 -6.03
N ASN A 390 16.85 -12.22 -6.35
CA ASN A 390 16.15 -10.99 -6.01
C ASN A 390 16.09 -10.80 -4.49
N LEU A 391 15.61 -11.80 -3.74
CA LEU A 391 15.49 -11.75 -2.29
C LEU A 391 16.84 -11.57 -1.59
N GLU A 392 17.86 -12.32 -2.00
CA GLU A 392 19.17 -12.39 -1.34
C GLU A 392 20.11 -11.26 -1.76
N TYR A 393 19.98 -10.70 -2.97
CA TYR A 393 20.98 -9.79 -3.55
C TYR A 393 20.39 -8.52 -4.17
N LEU A 394 19.39 -8.62 -5.05
CA LEU A 394 18.90 -7.46 -5.82
C LEU A 394 17.87 -6.59 -5.06
N ALA A 395 17.25 -7.07 -3.99
CA ALA A 395 16.30 -6.26 -3.24
C ALA A 395 17.03 -5.16 -2.45
N ARG A 396 16.55 -3.92 -2.62
CA ARG A 396 17.11 -2.73 -1.95
C ARG A 396 16.33 -2.40 -0.69
N VAL A 397 15.04 -2.77 -0.62
CA VAL A 397 14.06 -2.41 0.45
C VAL A 397 13.80 -0.90 0.54
N VAL A 398 14.85 -0.08 0.63
CA VAL A 398 14.80 1.38 0.52
C VAL A 398 15.85 1.83 -0.48
N PHE A 399 15.39 2.48 -1.53
CA PHE A 399 16.26 3.14 -2.50
C PHE A 399 16.77 4.47 -1.96
N LYS A 400 18.01 4.78 -2.33
CA LYS A 400 18.59 6.12 -2.24
C LYS A 400 18.76 6.65 -3.66
N GLY A 401 17.78 7.42 -4.13
CA GLY A 401 17.80 7.97 -5.48
C GLY A 401 18.55 9.30 -5.56
N ASP A 402 18.30 10.01 -6.66
CA ASP A 402 18.89 11.31 -6.95
C ASP A 402 18.58 12.33 -5.84
N ASN A 403 19.51 13.27 -5.63
CA ASN A 403 19.42 14.28 -4.57
C ASN A 403 19.28 13.70 -3.15
N ASN A 404 19.72 12.45 -2.93
CA ASN A 404 19.61 11.72 -1.66
C ASN A 404 18.17 11.48 -1.18
N ILE A 405 17.20 11.44 -2.11
CA ILE A 405 15.81 11.12 -1.76
C ILE A 405 15.70 9.62 -1.44
N LEU A 406 15.11 9.31 -0.28
CA LEU A 406 14.82 7.93 0.12
C LEU A 406 13.37 7.55 -0.24
N TYR A 407 13.18 6.36 -0.78
CA TYR A 407 11.86 5.82 -1.12
C TYR A 407 11.83 4.29 -1.05
N PRO A 408 10.66 3.66 -0.80
CA PRO A 408 10.53 2.21 -0.75
C PRO A 408 10.89 1.56 -2.10
N ASP A 409 11.56 0.42 -2.02
CA ASP A 409 11.71 -0.49 -3.15
C ASP A 409 10.33 -1.00 -3.58
N SER A 410 10.15 -1.04 -4.88
CA SER A 410 9.00 -1.64 -5.57
C SER A 410 9.42 -2.12 -6.94
N VAL A 411 8.90 -3.28 -7.36
CA VAL A 411 9.36 -3.95 -8.57
C VAL A 411 8.21 -4.56 -9.37
N VAL A 412 8.27 -4.42 -10.69
CA VAL A 412 7.48 -5.28 -11.58
C VAL A 412 8.41 -6.18 -12.36
N GLY A 413 7.97 -7.39 -12.67
CA GLY A 413 8.82 -8.34 -13.38
C GLY A 413 8.11 -9.14 -14.45
N LEU A 414 8.86 -9.60 -15.46
CA LEU A 414 8.34 -10.44 -16.54
C LEU A 414 8.30 -11.92 -16.11
N ASP A 415 7.78 -12.13 -14.90
CA ASP A 415 7.63 -13.41 -14.23
C ASP A 415 6.50 -13.29 -13.18
N SER A 416 5.54 -14.21 -13.20
CA SER A 416 4.38 -14.18 -12.31
C SER A 416 4.75 -14.25 -10.82
N HIS A 417 5.82 -14.96 -10.48
CA HIS A 417 6.26 -15.21 -9.11
C HIS A 417 7.17 -14.10 -8.56
N THR A 418 7.30 -12.97 -9.28
CA THR A 418 7.93 -11.73 -8.78
C THR A 418 7.33 -11.30 -7.43
N THR A 419 6.09 -11.71 -7.15
CA THR A 419 5.41 -11.54 -5.85
C THR A 419 6.17 -12.14 -4.66
N MET A 420 7.10 -13.08 -4.86
CA MET A 420 7.94 -13.63 -3.81
C MET A 420 8.65 -12.55 -2.97
N ILE A 421 9.02 -11.43 -3.59
CA ILE A 421 9.68 -10.32 -2.89
C ILE A 421 8.77 -9.59 -1.89
N ASN A 422 7.45 -9.78 -1.99
CA ASN A 422 6.51 -9.18 -1.04
C ASN A 422 6.68 -9.75 0.38
N GLY A 423 7.31 -10.91 0.54
CA GLY A 423 7.71 -11.47 1.83
C GLY A 423 8.77 -10.64 2.57
N LEU A 424 9.53 -9.81 1.83
CA LEU A 424 10.54 -8.90 2.37
C LEU A 424 9.99 -7.48 2.60
N GLY A 425 8.70 -7.23 2.31
CA GLY A 425 8.11 -5.89 2.40
C GLY A 425 8.39 -4.99 1.20
N VAL A 426 8.67 -5.58 0.04
CA VAL A 426 8.78 -4.87 -1.24
C VAL A 426 7.50 -5.12 -2.05
N VAL A 427 6.79 -4.07 -2.45
CA VAL A 427 5.61 -4.20 -3.30
C VAL A 427 6.05 -4.56 -4.71
N GLY A 428 5.57 -5.68 -5.23
CA GLY A 428 5.90 -6.10 -6.58
C GLY A 428 5.15 -7.32 -7.09
N TRP A 429 4.98 -7.41 -8.40
CA TRP A 429 4.18 -8.44 -9.06
C TRP A 429 4.62 -8.68 -10.50
N GLY A 430 4.10 -9.75 -11.10
CA GLY A 430 4.36 -10.10 -12.50
C GLY A 430 3.52 -9.27 -13.48
N VAL A 431 4.15 -8.79 -14.55
CA VAL A 431 3.54 -8.00 -15.62
C VAL A 431 3.90 -8.56 -17.00
N GLY A 432 3.21 -8.10 -18.05
CA GLY A 432 3.59 -8.43 -19.43
C GLY A 432 4.89 -7.73 -19.87
N GLY A 433 5.53 -8.23 -20.92
CA GLY A 433 6.77 -7.64 -21.45
C GLY A 433 6.61 -6.16 -21.84
N ILE A 434 5.54 -5.85 -22.58
CA ILE A 434 5.22 -4.49 -23.03
C ILE A 434 5.02 -3.53 -21.83
N GLU A 435 4.38 -4.00 -20.75
CA GLU A 435 4.18 -3.19 -19.54
C GLU A 435 5.51 -2.90 -18.84
N ALA A 436 6.37 -3.90 -18.73
CA ALA A 436 7.70 -3.74 -18.16
C ALA A 436 8.59 -2.83 -19.02
N GLU A 437 8.54 -2.94 -20.35
CA GLU A 437 9.22 -2.04 -21.28
C GLU A 437 8.74 -0.61 -21.16
N ALA A 438 7.42 -0.40 -21.08
CA ALA A 438 6.85 0.92 -20.86
C ALA A 438 7.36 1.53 -19.54
N VAL A 439 7.41 0.74 -18.46
CA VAL A 439 7.98 1.15 -17.17
C VAL A 439 9.46 1.50 -17.29
N MET A 440 10.25 0.67 -18.00
CA MET A 440 11.66 0.96 -18.25
C MET A 440 11.83 2.27 -19.04
N LEU A 441 10.86 2.65 -19.88
CA LEU A 441 10.85 3.93 -20.60
C LEU A 441 10.22 5.09 -19.81
N GLY A 442 9.88 4.88 -18.54
CA GLY A 442 9.37 5.89 -17.61
C GLY A 442 7.86 6.06 -17.58
N GLN A 443 7.09 5.19 -18.25
CA GLN A 443 5.64 5.20 -18.19
C GLN A 443 5.14 4.62 -16.87
N ALA A 444 4.17 5.30 -16.24
CA ALA A 444 3.47 4.74 -15.09
C ALA A 444 2.54 3.58 -15.51
N ILE A 445 2.48 2.55 -14.68
CA ILE A 445 1.48 1.47 -14.81
C ILE A 445 0.13 2.05 -14.44
N CYS A 446 -0.89 1.85 -15.27
CA CYS A 446 -2.26 2.14 -14.89
C CYS A 446 -2.87 0.91 -14.24
N MET A 447 -3.39 1.04 -13.03
CA MET A 447 -4.08 -0.04 -12.34
C MET A 447 -5.33 0.47 -11.63
N VAL A 448 -6.32 -0.40 -11.47
CA VAL A 448 -7.45 -0.13 -10.58
C VAL A 448 -6.94 -0.17 -9.14
N LEU A 449 -7.32 0.83 -8.35
CA LEU A 449 -6.99 0.90 -6.93
C LEU A 449 -7.52 -0.35 -6.22
N PRO A 450 -6.64 -1.22 -5.69
CA PRO A 450 -7.05 -2.56 -5.29
C PRO A 450 -7.74 -2.57 -3.94
N GLU A 451 -8.74 -3.44 -3.79
CA GLU A 451 -9.17 -3.87 -2.45
C GLU A 451 -8.03 -4.61 -1.75
N VAL A 452 -7.97 -4.51 -0.41
CA VAL A 452 -6.94 -5.16 0.40
C VAL A 452 -7.60 -6.11 1.40
N VAL A 453 -7.32 -7.40 1.23
CA VAL A 453 -7.76 -8.47 2.12
C VAL A 453 -6.71 -8.66 3.22
N GLY A 454 -7.06 -8.35 4.47
CA GLY A 454 -6.22 -8.59 5.63
C GLY A 454 -6.24 -10.07 6.02
N TYR A 455 -5.10 -10.74 5.97
CA TYR A 455 -4.95 -12.15 6.35
C TYR A 455 -4.25 -12.25 7.71
N LYS A 456 -5.06 -12.41 8.76
CA LYS A 456 -4.61 -12.46 10.15
C LYS A 456 -4.08 -13.85 10.49
N LEU A 457 -2.80 -13.93 10.81
CA LEU A 457 -2.16 -15.14 11.31
C LEU A 457 -2.11 -15.09 12.84
N VAL A 458 -2.59 -16.16 13.47
CA VAL A 458 -2.57 -16.33 14.93
C VAL A 458 -2.03 -17.71 15.30
N GLY A 459 -1.71 -17.91 16.57
CA GLY A 459 -1.16 -19.18 17.04
C GLY A 459 0.28 -19.40 16.60
N LYS A 460 0.75 -20.65 16.73
CA LYS A 460 2.12 -21.03 16.44
C LYS A 460 2.15 -22.20 15.45
N LEU A 461 3.13 -22.20 14.56
CA LEU A 461 3.32 -23.31 13.63
C LEU A 461 3.73 -24.59 14.38
N PRO A 462 3.03 -25.72 14.21
CA PRO A 462 3.43 -26.99 14.80
C PRO A 462 4.82 -27.43 14.32
N SER A 463 5.59 -28.08 15.18
CA SER A 463 6.99 -28.47 14.89
C SER A 463 7.16 -29.44 13.71
N TYR A 464 6.11 -30.17 13.35
CA TYR A 464 6.09 -31.09 12.21
C TYR A 464 5.59 -30.44 10.91
N ALA A 465 5.12 -29.19 10.97
CA ALA A 465 4.62 -28.44 9.81
C ALA A 465 5.73 -27.55 9.23
N THR A 466 5.66 -27.34 7.93
CA THR A 466 6.62 -26.56 7.15
C THR A 466 5.97 -25.31 6.57
N SER A 467 6.79 -24.38 6.07
CA SER A 467 6.30 -23.22 5.29
C SER A 467 5.49 -23.64 4.06
N THR A 468 5.85 -24.77 3.43
CA THR A 468 5.08 -25.38 2.34
C THR A 468 3.65 -25.72 2.78
N ASP A 469 3.47 -26.28 3.97
CA ASP A 469 2.15 -26.65 4.49
C ASP A 469 1.26 -25.42 4.76
N VAL A 470 1.90 -24.35 5.26
CA VAL A 470 1.25 -23.06 5.50
C VAL A 470 0.77 -22.48 4.17
N VAL A 471 1.65 -22.36 3.18
CA VAL A 471 1.29 -21.75 1.89
C VAL A 471 0.25 -22.57 1.13
N LEU A 472 0.28 -23.91 1.18
CA LEU A 472 -0.76 -24.73 0.55
C LEU A 472 -2.13 -24.54 1.22
N THR A 473 -2.16 -24.35 2.53
CA THR A 473 -3.39 -24.04 3.27
C THR A 473 -3.92 -22.66 2.93
N ILE A 474 -3.05 -21.65 2.93
CA ILE A 474 -3.39 -20.28 2.53
C ILE A 474 -3.89 -20.24 1.09
N THR A 475 -3.21 -20.92 0.17
CA THR A 475 -3.57 -21.00 -1.25
C THR A 475 -4.97 -21.56 -1.44
N LYS A 476 -5.29 -22.66 -0.76
CA LYS A 476 -6.65 -23.23 -0.78
C LYS A 476 -7.68 -22.23 -0.27
N ASN A 477 -7.45 -21.62 0.88
CA ASN A 477 -8.38 -20.70 1.53
C ASN A 477 -8.66 -19.46 0.66
N LEU A 478 -7.60 -18.81 0.17
CA LEU A 478 -7.69 -17.61 -0.66
C LEU A 478 -8.33 -17.90 -2.02
N ARG A 479 -8.02 -19.07 -2.62
CA ARG A 479 -8.64 -19.48 -3.90
C ARG A 479 -10.15 -19.70 -3.76
N GLN A 480 -10.60 -20.30 -2.67
CA GLN A 480 -12.03 -20.48 -2.38
C GLN A 480 -12.76 -19.14 -2.20
N MET A 481 -12.06 -18.12 -1.73
CA MET A 481 -12.62 -16.79 -1.51
C MET A 481 -12.69 -15.91 -2.74
N GLY A 482 -11.85 -16.17 -3.75
CA GLY A 482 -11.81 -15.37 -4.98
C GLY A 482 -11.17 -13.99 -4.75
N VAL A 483 -9.86 -13.97 -4.54
CA VAL A 483 -9.07 -12.74 -4.33
C VAL A 483 -8.46 -12.18 -5.62
N VAL A 484 -9.05 -12.49 -6.79
CA VAL A 484 -8.53 -12.07 -8.10
C VAL A 484 -8.56 -10.55 -8.23
N GLY A 485 -7.42 -9.95 -8.60
CA GLY A 485 -7.25 -8.50 -8.76
C GLY A 485 -7.22 -7.71 -7.45
N LYS A 486 -7.10 -8.40 -6.31
CA LYS A 486 -7.02 -7.78 -4.97
C LYS A 486 -5.61 -7.93 -4.41
N PHE A 487 -5.29 -7.11 -3.43
CA PHE A 487 -4.10 -7.29 -2.60
C PHE A 487 -4.45 -8.16 -1.40
N VAL A 488 -3.51 -9.00 -0.98
CA VAL A 488 -3.56 -9.69 0.31
C VAL A 488 -2.44 -9.14 1.17
N GLU A 489 -2.76 -8.69 2.39
CA GLU A 489 -1.78 -8.18 3.34
C GLU A 489 -1.82 -9.01 4.62
N PHE A 490 -0.67 -9.56 5.01
CA PHE A 490 -0.56 -10.44 6.17
C PHE A 490 -0.27 -9.64 7.44
N TYR A 491 -0.98 -9.96 8.51
CA TYR A 491 -0.84 -9.31 9.80
C TYR A 491 -1.19 -10.26 10.96
N GLY A 492 -1.13 -9.74 12.19
CA GLY A 492 -1.41 -10.51 13.40
C GLY A 492 -0.19 -11.24 13.98
N PRO A 493 -0.30 -11.69 15.24
CA PRO A 493 0.84 -12.13 16.05
C PRO A 493 1.61 -13.30 15.44
N GLY A 494 0.93 -14.19 14.71
CA GLY A 494 1.55 -15.35 14.06
C GLY A 494 2.56 -14.99 12.97
N VAL A 495 2.54 -13.76 12.43
CA VAL A 495 3.55 -13.30 11.44
C VAL A 495 4.94 -13.20 12.06
N SER A 496 5.03 -12.93 13.37
CA SER A 496 6.32 -12.84 14.07
C SER A 496 7.00 -14.20 14.23
N GLU A 497 6.26 -15.31 14.12
CA GLU A 497 6.82 -16.66 14.15
C GLU A 497 7.37 -17.10 12.78
N LEU A 498 7.11 -16.34 11.71
CA LEU A 498 7.52 -16.66 10.35
C LEU A 498 8.82 -15.92 9.98
N SER A 499 9.82 -16.66 9.52
CA SER A 499 11.04 -16.11 8.96
C SER A 499 10.78 -15.41 7.61
N ILE A 500 11.69 -14.58 7.12
CA ILE A 500 11.57 -13.99 5.77
C ILE A 500 11.44 -15.06 4.70
N ALA A 501 12.15 -16.18 4.84
CA ALA A 501 12.01 -17.29 3.90
C ALA A 501 10.60 -17.90 3.91
N ASP A 502 9.96 -18.02 5.08
CA ASP A 502 8.58 -18.53 5.17
C ASP A 502 7.58 -17.53 4.55
N ARG A 503 7.77 -16.23 4.80
CA ARG A 503 6.98 -15.15 4.20
C ARG A 503 7.13 -15.12 2.69
N ALA A 504 8.36 -15.27 2.19
CA ALA A 504 8.67 -15.34 0.77
C ALA A 504 8.03 -16.58 0.12
N THR A 505 8.06 -17.75 0.77
CA THR A 505 7.33 -18.94 0.31
C THR A 505 5.83 -18.67 0.17
N ILE A 506 5.21 -17.99 1.14
CA ILE A 506 3.78 -17.65 1.09
C ILE A 506 3.48 -16.65 -0.03
N ALA A 507 4.27 -15.58 -0.13
CA ALA A 507 4.11 -14.52 -1.13
C ALA A 507 4.40 -14.99 -2.56
N ASN A 508 5.28 -15.98 -2.72
CA ASN A 508 5.61 -16.58 -4.00
C ASN A 508 4.35 -17.20 -4.63
N MET A 509 3.54 -17.96 -3.87
CA MET A 509 2.36 -18.63 -4.42
C MET A 509 1.14 -17.70 -4.70
N CYS A 510 1.36 -16.40 -4.78
CA CYS A 510 0.33 -15.41 -5.05
C CYS A 510 -0.43 -15.63 -6.36
N PRO A 511 0.22 -15.94 -7.49
CA PRO A 511 -0.46 -16.27 -8.73
C PRO A 511 -1.42 -17.47 -8.59
N GLU A 512 -1.08 -18.46 -7.76
CA GLU A 512 -1.86 -19.69 -7.59
C GLU A 512 -3.19 -19.46 -6.88
N TYR A 513 -3.24 -18.55 -5.90
CA TYR A 513 -4.50 -18.14 -5.27
C TYR A 513 -5.17 -16.94 -5.95
N GLY A 514 -4.45 -16.25 -6.84
CA GLY A 514 -4.97 -15.29 -7.81
C GLY A 514 -4.91 -13.83 -7.39
N ALA A 515 -4.35 -13.50 -6.23
CA ALA A 515 -4.18 -12.10 -5.84
C ALA A 515 -3.07 -11.44 -6.68
N THR A 516 -3.05 -10.11 -6.71
CA THR A 516 -1.98 -9.36 -7.38
C THR A 516 -0.69 -9.39 -6.56
N ILE A 517 -0.78 -9.25 -5.24
CA ILE A 517 0.35 -9.37 -4.30
C ILE A 517 -0.05 -10.08 -3.00
N GLY A 518 0.94 -10.68 -2.33
CA GLY A 518 0.84 -11.24 -0.98
C GLY A 518 1.82 -10.56 -0.03
N TYR A 519 1.44 -9.42 0.55
CA TYR A 519 2.34 -8.47 1.19
C TYR A 519 2.56 -8.71 2.68
N PHE A 520 3.83 -8.75 3.09
CA PHE A 520 4.25 -8.72 4.48
C PHE A 520 4.97 -7.39 4.74
N PRO A 521 4.41 -6.50 5.59
CA PRO A 521 5.07 -5.24 5.92
C PRO A 521 6.49 -5.43 6.46
N THR A 522 7.40 -4.50 6.18
CA THR A 522 8.75 -4.52 6.75
C THR A 522 8.69 -4.42 8.27
N ASP A 523 9.40 -5.30 8.96
CA ASP A 523 9.47 -5.37 10.42
C ASP A 523 10.90 -5.65 10.89
N LYS A 524 11.05 -5.97 12.18
CA LYS A 524 12.37 -6.34 12.73
C LYS A 524 12.97 -7.57 12.05
N THR A 525 12.16 -8.58 11.72
CA THR A 525 12.63 -9.78 11.01
C THR A 525 13.18 -9.46 9.62
N THR A 526 12.60 -8.46 8.93
CA THR A 526 13.17 -7.92 7.68
C THR A 526 14.57 -7.34 7.91
N ILE A 527 14.75 -6.51 8.94
CA ILE A 527 16.04 -5.89 9.27
C ILE A 527 17.09 -6.95 9.62
N ASP A 528 16.73 -7.94 10.44
CA ASP A 528 17.59 -9.05 10.81
C ASP A 528 18.01 -9.88 9.57
N TYR A 529 17.12 -10.05 8.59
CA TYR A 529 17.43 -10.73 7.33
C TYR A 529 18.37 -9.92 6.42
N LEU A 530 18.21 -8.60 6.35
CA LEU A 530 19.15 -7.74 5.60
C LEU A 530 20.57 -7.84 6.18
N PHE A 531 20.69 -7.88 7.51
CA PHE A 531 21.96 -8.13 8.18
C PHE A 531 22.52 -9.52 7.85
N GLN A 532 21.70 -10.58 7.93
CA GLN A 532 22.13 -11.95 7.63
C GLN A 532 22.58 -12.14 6.17
N THR A 533 21.99 -11.40 5.23
CA THR A 533 22.36 -11.43 3.80
C THR A 533 23.55 -10.53 3.45
N GLY A 534 24.22 -9.96 4.46
CA GLY A 534 25.44 -9.18 4.28
C GLY A 534 25.21 -7.79 3.69
N ARG A 535 24.02 -7.19 3.84
CA ARG A 535 23.81 -5.78 3.51
C ARG A 535 24.64 -4.89 4.44
N GLU A 536 25.14 -3.78 3.91
CA GLU A 536 25.97 -2.86 4.68
C GLU A 536 25.21 -2.21 5.85
N ASP A 537 25.87 -2.07 7.01
CA ASP A 537 25.25 -1.52 8.23
C ASP A 537 24.63 -0.13 8.03
N ASN A 538 25.26 0.72 7.21
CA ASN A 538 24.73 2.05 6.89
C ASN A 538 23.41 1.95 6.11
N VAL A 539 23.32 1.00 5.17
CA VAL A 539 22.11 0.75 4.37
C VAL A 539 20.96 0.31 5.27
N ILE A 540 21.24 -0.62 6.17
CA ILE A 540 20.27 -1.13 7.14
C ILE A 540 19.77 0.01 8.04
N LYS A 541 20.69 0.83 8.57
CA LYS A 541 20.37 1.92 9.48
C LYS A 541 19.46 2.97 8.84
N TYR A 542 19.80 3.47 7.64
CA TYR A 542 18.94 4.46 6.99
C TYR A 542 17.61 3.84 6.56
N ALA A 543 17.58 2.57 6.14
CA ALA A 543 16.35 1.90 5.72
C ALA A 543 15.37 1.79 6.90
N GLU A 544 15.84 1.31 8.06
CA GLU A 544 15.01 1.20 9.26
C GLU A 544 14.50 2.58 9.72
N THR A 545 15.39 3.57 9.76
CA THR A 545 15.05 4.95 10.17
C THR A 545 14.00 5.55 9.24
N TYR A 546 14.20 5.43 7.93
CA TYR A 546 13.26 5.92 6.91
C TYR A 546 11.89 5.25 7.03
N LEU A 547 11.85 3.92 7.09
CA LEU A 547 10.60 3.15 7.15
C LEU A 547 9.80 3.49 8.42
N LYS A 548 10.47 3.72 9.56
CA LYS A 548 9.82 4.16 10.80
C LYS A 548 9.29 5.60 10.71
N ALA A 549 10.06 6.51 10.12
CA ALA A 549 9.65 7.91 9.93
C ALA A 549 8.40 8.02 9.04
N VAL A 550 8.38 7.31 7.90
CA VAL A 550 7.27 7.32 6.94
C VAL A 550 6.12 6.37 7.30
N LYS A 551 6.17 5.73 8.48
CA LYS A 551 5.17 4.77 8.96
C LYS A 551 4.96 3.57 8.01
N MET A 552 6.01 3.08 7.37
CA MET A 552 6.00 1.83 6.61
C MET A 552 6.64 0.66 7.36
N PHE A 553 7.22 0.92 8.54
CA PHE A 553 7.72 -0.10 9.44
C PHE A 553 6.62 -0.60 10.39
N ARG A 554 6.43 -1.92 10.47
CA ARG A 554 5.54 -2.56 11.43
C ARG A 554 6.31 -2.87 12.70
N ASN A 555 5.95 -2.23 13.82
CA ASN A 555 6.73 -2.34 15.06
C ASN A 555 6.39 -3.61 15.84
N ASP A 556 5.10 -3.88 16.02
CA ASP A 556 4.63 -5.02 16.78
C ASP A 556 3.35 -5.61 16.19
N TYR A 557 3.39 -6.89 15.81
CA TYR A 557 2.23 -7.62 15.33
C TYR A 557 1.22 -7.99 16.43
N ASN A 558 1.58 -7.83 17.71
CA ASN A 558 0.66 -7.98 18.85
C ASN A 558 -0.12 -6.70 19.16
N ASN A 559 0.38 -5.55 18.71
CA ASN A 559 -0.27 -4.27 18.92
C ASN A 559 -1.37 -4.03 17.88
N SER A 560 -2.62 -4.33 18.26
CA SER A 560 -3.77 -4.12 17.36
C SER A 560 -4.05 -2.66 17.02
N SER A 561 -3.47 -1.69 17.74
CA SER A 561 -3.62 -0.27 17.40
C SER A 561 -2.83 0.14 16.14
N GLU A 562 -1.83 -0.67 15.75
CA GLU A 562 -1.07 -0.48 14.50
C GLU A 562 -1.74 -1.18 13.31
N ASP A 563 -2.79 -1.98 13.53
CA ASP A 563 -3.45 -2.75 12.48
C ASP A 563 -4.16 -1.82 11.49
N PRO A 564 -3.88 -1.97 10.19
CA PRO A 564 -4.63 -1.26 9.16
C PRO A 564 -6.11 -1.64 9.13
N VAL A 565 -6.90 -0.80 8.49
CA VAL A 565 -8.28 -1.11 8.14
C VAL A 565 -8.28 -1.77 6.77
N PHE A 566 -8.65 -3.04 6.73
CA PHE A 566 -8.75 -3.84 5.52
C PHE A 566 -10.16 -3.83 4.96
N THR A 567 -10.31 -4.11 3.67
CA THR A 567 -11.61 -4.29 3.00
C THR A 567 -12.37 -5.47 3.62
N ARG A 568 -11.63 -6.55 3.90
CA ARG A 568 -12.11 -7.77 4.51
C ARG A 568 -10.99 -8.40 5.32
N VAL A 569 -11.34 -9.04 6.42
CA VAL A 569 -10.40 -9.79 7.27
C VAL A 569 -10.69 -11.29 7.20
N ILE A 570 -9.63 -12.08 7.16
CA ILE A 570 -9.63 -13.54 7.28
C ILE A 570 -8.69 -13.89 8.42
N GLU A 571 -9.01 -14.93 9.20
CA GLU A 571 -8.12 -15.42 10.25
C GLU A 571 -7.72 -16.87 9.96
N LEU A 572 -6.45 -17.19 10.18
CA LEU A 572 -5.89 -18.53 10.16
C LEU A 572 -5.10 -18.78 11.44
N ASP A 573 -5.52 -19.78 12.20
CA ASP A 573 -4.75 -20.31 13.31
C ASP A 573 -3.69 -21.29 12.79
N LEU A 574 -2.42 -20.93 12.95
CA LEU A 574 -1.27 -21.73 12.52
C LEU A 574 -1.23 -23.10 13.22
N ASN A 575 -1.84 -23.26 14.40
CA ASN A 575 -1.90 -24.56 15.09
C ASN A 575 -2.71 -25.60 14.30
N THR A 576 -3.59 -25.15 13.39
CA THR A 576 -4.43 -26.05 12.58
C THR A 576 -3.71 -26.61 11.35
N ILE A 577 -2.47 -26.15 11.09
CA ILE A 577 -1.70 -26.60 9.93
C ILE A 577 -1.27 -28.04 10.11
N THR A 578 -1.51 -28.84 9.07
CA THR A 578 -1.09 -30.24 8.99
C THR A 578 -0.22 -30.46 7.76
N PRO A 579 0.75 -31.38 7.81
CA PRO A 579 1.55 -31.76 6.64
C PRO A 579 0.65 -32.09 5.46
N SER A 580 0.92 -31.50 4.31
CA SER A 580 0.07 -31.56 3.13
C SER A 580 0.87 -31.64 1.83
N VAL A 581 0.24 -32.21 0.81
CA VAL A 581 0.66 -32.13 -0.59
C VAL A 581 -0.46 -31.46 -1.39
N SER A 582 -0.18 -31.00 -2.60
CA SER A 582 -1.19 -30.49 -3.53
C SER A 582 -1.14 -31.22 -4.85
N GLY A 583 -2.30 -31.64 -5.35
CA GLY A 583 -2.39 -32.37 -6.62
C GLY A 583 -3.64 -33.24 -6.74
N PRO A 584 -3.71 -34.10 -7.78
CA PRO A 584 -2.60 -34.42 -8.69
C PRO A 584 -2.42 -33.44 -9.85
N LYS A 585 -3.36 -32.51 -10.09
CA LYS A 585 -3.37 -31.67 -11.29
C LYS A 585 -3.39 -30.16 -11.07
N ARG A 586 -3.62 -29.67 -9.84
CA ARG A 586 -3.67 -28.22 -9.55
C ARG A 586 -3.02 -27.87 -8.20
N PRO A 587 -2.42 -26.67 -8.04
CA PRO A 587 -1.76 -26.25 -6.80
C PRO A 587 -2.70 -26.07 -5.58
N HIS A 588 -3.97 -25.73 -5.81
CA HIS A 588 -4.96 -25.54 -4.73
C HIS A 588 -5.69 -26.83 -4.33
N ASP A 589 -5.40 -27.95 -4.99
CA ASP A 589 -5.95 -29.27 -4.65
C ASP A 589 -5.20 -29.89 -3.46
N ARG A 590 -5.24 -29.21 -2.31
CA ARG A 590 -4.55 -29.62 -1.08
C ARG A 590 -5.12 -30.94 -0.53
N VAL A 591 -4.22 -31.85 -0.17
CA VAL A 591 -4.49 -33.16 0.46
C VAL A 591 -3.57 -33.31 1.66
N SER A 592 -4.10 -33.70 2.81
CA SER A 592 -3.27 -34.04 3.98
C SER A 592 -2.36 -35.23 3.64
N VAL A 593 -1.10 -35.22 4.07
CA VAL A 593 -0.18 -36.37 3.86
C VAL A 593 -0.78 -37.67 4.39
N SER A 594 -1.51 -37.62 5.52
CA SER A 594 -2.19 -38.78 6.10
C SER A 594 -3.30 -39.37 5.21
N GLN A 595 -3.86 -38.58 4.29
CA GLN A 595 -4.95 -38.97 3.39
C GLN A 595 -4.48 -39.19 1.95
N MET A 596 -3.22 -38.88 1.63
CA MET A 596 -2.69 -38.94 0.26
C MET A 596 -2.92 -40.30 -0.42
N LYS A 597 -2.73 -41.42 0.28
CA LYS A 597 -2.96 -42.75 -0.28
C LYS A 597 -4.43 -42.97 -0.65
N GLN A 598 -5.35 -42.58 0.23
CA GLN A 598 -6.79 -42.71 0.00
C GLN A 598 -7.26 -41.80 -1.14
N ASP A 599 -6.84 -40.53 -1.14
CA ASP A 599 -7.16 -39.56 -2.20
C ASP A 599 -6.66 -40.04 -3.56
N PHE A 600 -5.43 -40.55 -3.64
CA PHE A 600 -4.87 -41.07 -4.89
C PHE A 600 -5.63 -42.30 -5.39
N GLN A 601 -5.96 -43.25 -4.51
CA GLN A 601 -6.74 -44.44 -4.86
C GLN A 601 -8.13 -44.05 -5.42
N SER A 602 -8.81 -43.09 -4.81
CA SER A 602 -10.06 -42.53 -5.35
C SER A 602 -9.84 -41.83 -6.69
N CYS A 603 -8.73 -41.10 -6.86
CA CYS A 603 -8.41 -40.43 -8.12
C CYS A 603 -8.20 -41.41 -9.28
N LEU A 604 -7.78 -42.67 -9.05
CA LEU A 604 -7.61 -43.64 -10.13
C LEU A 604 -8.92 -43.88 -10.89
N THR A 605 -10.01 -44.10 -10.18
CA THR A 605 -11.29 -44.56 -10.76
C THR A 605 -12.28 -43.43 -11.01
N ASN A 606 -12.13 -42.30 -10.32
CA ASN A 606 -12.91 -41.09 -10.58
C ASN A 606 -12.90 -40.69 -12.06
N LYS A 607 -14.02 -40.15 -12.53
CA LYS A 607 -14.17 -39.61 -13.90
C LYS A 607 -13.02 -38.65 -14.21
N ILE A 608 -12.54 -38.70 -15.46
CA ILE A 608 -11.45 -37.85 -15.94
C ILE A 608 -11.75 -36.39 -15.60
N GLY A 609 -10.88 -35.80 -14.78
CA GLY A 609 -11.01 -34.45 -14.26
C GLY A 609 -9.81 -34.08 -13.40
N PHE A 610 -9.88 -33.01 -12.60
CA PHE A 610 -8.76 -32.58 -11.75
C PHE A 610 -8.39 -33.62 -10.68
N LYS A 611 -9.39 -34.36 -10.17
CA LYS A 611 -9.27 -35.43 -9.17
C LYS A 611 -9.66 -36.80 -9.73
N GLY A 612 -9.37 -37.05 -11.00
CA GLY A 612 -9.74 -38.31 -11.65
C GLY A 612 -8.92 -38.64 -12.89
N PHE A 613 -8.54 -39.92 -13.00
CA PHE A 613 -7.79 -40.49 -14.11
C PHE A 613 -8.66 -41.39 -15.02
N GLY A 614 -9.84 -41.81 -14.58
CA GLY A 614 -10.76 -42.63 -15.38
C GLY A 614 -10.26 -44.04 -15.68
N ILE A 615 -9.46 -44.61 -14.78
CA ILE A 615 -8.94 -45.98 -14.89
C ILE A 615 -10.04 -46.95 -14.42
N ALA A 616 -10.28 -47.99 -15.20
CA ALA A 616 -11.24 -49.03 -14.84
C ALA A 616 -10.82 -49.75 -13.55
N ASP A 617 -11.78 -50.10 -12.68
CA ASP A 617 -11.54 -50.68 -11.36
C ASP A 617 -10.64 -51.93 -11.41
N ASP A 618 -10.84 -52.78 -12.42
CA ASP A 618 -10.07 -54.00 -12.67
C ASP A 618 -8.60 -53.73 -13.02
N LYS A 619 -8.27 -52.52 -13.48
CA LYS A 619 -6.90 -52.11 -13.86
C LYS A 619 -6.17 -51.32 -12.79
N THR A 620 -6.81 -50.97 -11.68
CA THR A 620 -6.20 -50.15 -10.61
C THR A 620 -4.97 -50.78 -9.94
N ASN A 621 -4.87 -52.11 -9.99
CA ASN A 621 -3.74 -52.88 -9.44
C ASN A 621 -2.69 -53.29 -10.50
N THR A 622 -2.76 -52.72 -11.71
CA THR A 622 -1.82 -53.04 -12.79
C THR A 622 -0.38 -52.76 -12.35
N THR A 623 0.48 -53.76 -12.56
CA THR A 623 1.91 -53.67 -12.28
C THR A 623 2.69 -54.17 -13.50
N ILE A 624 3.69 -53.42 -13.94
CA ILE A 624 4.49 -53.72 -15.12
C ILE A 624 5.96 -53.87 -14.72
N PRO A 625 6.60 -55.04 -14.99
CA PRO A 625 8.03 -55.21 -14.77
C PRO A 625 8.85 -54.49 -15.85
N PHE A 626 10.05 -54.05 -15.50
CA PHE A 626 11.03 -53.47 -16.42
C PHE A 626 12.44 -53.69 -15.91
N ILE A 627 13.42 -53.64 -16.81
CA ILE A 627 14.84 -53.80 -16.47
C ILE A 627 15.50 -52.42 -16.47
N PHE A 628 16.22 -52.10 -15.41
CA PHE A 628 17.05 -50.90 -15.27
C PHE A 628 18.40 -51.28 -14.69
N ASP A 629 19.50 -50.90 -15.35
CA ASP A 629 20.87 -51.28 -14.98
C ASP A 629 21.05 -52.78 -14.70
N GLY A 630 20.43 -53.62 -15.54
CA GLY A 630 20.52 -55.09 -15.43
C GLY A 630 19.72 -55.71 -14.28
N LYS A 631 18.96 -54.93 -13.51
CA LYS A 631 18.07 -55.40 -12.44
C LYS A 631 16.60 -55.18 -12.78
N GLU A 632 15.76 -56.15 -12.45
CA GLU A 632 14.32 -56.07 -12.65
C GLU A 632 13.65 -55.26 -11.52
N TYR A 633 12.74 -54.36 -11.92
CA TYR A 633 11.91 -53.51 -11.07
C TYR A 633 10.46 -53.56 -11.56
N CYS A 634 9.53 -53.11 -10.73
CA CYS A 634 8.11 -53.04 -11.08
C CYS A 634 7.58 -51.62 -10.91
N LEU A 635 6.80 -51.16 -11.90
CA LEU A 635 5.99 -49.94 -11.80
C LEU A 635 4.53 -50.32 -11.59
N SER A 636 3.90 -49.69 -10.61
CA SER A 636 2.46 -49.71 -10.38
C SER A 636 1.90 -48.28 -10.36
N HIS A 637 0.57 -48.14 -10.39
CA HIS A 637 -0.07 -46.84 -10.22
C HIS A 637 0.37 -46.17 -8.90
N GLY A 638 0.86 -44.93 -9.00
CA GLY A 638 1.39 -44.17 -7.86
C GLY A 638 2.90 -44.36 -7.62
N SER A 639 3.59 -45.14 -8.46
CA SER A 639 5.06 -45.22 -8.42
C SER A 639 5.68 -43.86 -8.71
N VAL A 640 6.59 -43.43 -7.84
CA VAL A 640 7.34 -42.18 -8.01
C VAL A 640 8.44 -42.41 -9.05
N VAL A 641 8.40 -41.68 -10.16
CA VAL A 641 9.41 -41.74 -11.22
C VAL A 641 10.30 -40.50 -11.29
N ILE A 642 9.83 -39.38 -10.72
CA ILE A 642 10.56 -38.12 -10.58
C ILE A 642 10.42 -37.66 -9.13
N ALA A 643 11.54 -37.29 -8.52
CA ALA A 643 11.58 -36.66 -7.19
C ALA A 643 12.56 -35.49 -7.23
N ALA A 644 12.04 -34.27 -7.36
CA ALA A 644 12.84 -33.07 -7.56
C ALA A 644 12.68 -32.09 -6.39
N ILE A 645 13.78 -31.68 -5.78
CA ILE A 645 13.83 -30.52 -4.88
C ILE A 645 14.23 -29.33 -5.75
N THR A 646 13.24 -28.52 -6.13
CA THR A 646 13.39 -27.42 -7.10
C THR A 646 12.50 -26.24 -6.71
N SER A 647 12.46 -25.23 -7.57
CA SER A 647 11.73 -23.97 -7.43
C SER A 647 12.28 -23.03 -6.34
N CYS A 648 12.35 -21.74 -6.67
CA CYS A 648 12.64 -20.66 -5.73
C CYS A 648 11.70 -20.66 -4.50
N THR A 649 10.51 -21.26 -4.59
CA THR A 649 9.52 -21.33 -3.50
C THR A 649 10.07 -22.01 -2.25
N ASN A 650 10.84 -23.08 -2.40
CA ASN A 650 11.35 -23.87 -1.28
C ASN A 650 12.88 -23.81 -1.17
N THR A 651 13.60 -23.63 -2.29
CA THR A 651 15.06 -23.61 -2.27
C THR A 651 15.63 -22.34 -1.64
N SER A 652 14.85 -21.27 -1.58
CA SER A 652 15.16 -20.05 -0.81
C SER A 652 14.95 -20.17 0.69
N ASN A 653 14.45 -21.32 1.16
CA ASN A 653 14.09 -21.51 2.56
C ASN A 653 15.04 -22.49 3.26
N PRO A 654 16.02 -21.99 4.04
CA PRO A 654 16.98 -22.84 4.73
C PRO A 654 16.33 -23.88 5.65
N SER A 655 15.18 -23.57 6.26
CA SER A 655 14.50 -24.48 7.20
C SER A 655 14.11 -25.79 6.53
N VAL A 656 13.45 -25.73 5.37
CA VAL A 656 13.02 -26.94 4.64
C VAL A 656 14.19 -27.64 3.93
N MET A 657 15.19 -26.89 3.48
CA MET A 657 16.36 -27.46 2.82
C MET A 657 17.29 -28.19 3.79
N LEU A 658 17.58 -27.59 4.96
CA LEU A 658 18.31 -28.26 6.04
C LEU A 658 17.48 -29.42 6.61
N GLY A 659 16.16 -29.25 6.77
CA GLY A 659 15.26 -30.32 7.18
C GLY A 659 15.32 -31.53 6.24
N ALA A 660 15.34 -31.31 4.93
CA ALA A 660 15.51 -32.36 3.93
C ALA A 660 16.88 -33.06 4.04
N GLY A 661 17.96 -32.29 4.23
CA GLY A 661 19.30 -32.85 4.44
C GLY A 661 19.40 -33.69 5.71
N MET A 662 18.84 -33.22 6.83
CA MET A 662 18.80 -33.97 8.09
C MET A 662 17.96 -35.24 7.97
N LEU A 663 16.82 -35.19 7.27
CA LEU A 663 16.00 -36.38 7.00
C LEU A 663 16.79 -37.40 6.15
N CYS A 664 17.51 -36.92 5.14
CA CYS A 664 18.34 -37.77 4.29
C CYS A 664 19.45 -38.46 5.10
N LYS A 665 20.18 -37.71 5.92
CA LYS A 665 21.20 -38.27 6.84
C LYS A 665 20.62 -39.38 7.72
N ASN A 666 19.50 -39.12 8.38
CA ASN A 666 18.84 -40.10 9.24
C ASN A 666 18.36 -41.34 8.47
N ALA A 667 17.92 -41.18 7.22
CA ALA A 667 17.50 -42.29 6.37
C ALA A 667 18.69 -43.18 5.96
N VAL A 668 19.82 -42.56 5.59
CA VAL A 668 21.06 -43.25 5.24
C VAL A 668 21.65 -44.00 6.43
N GLU A 669 21.68 -43.38 7.61
CA GLU A 669 22.11 -44.03 8.86
C GLU A 669 21.25 -45.25 9.23
N LYS A 670 19.99 -45.27 8.77
CA LYS A 670 19.06 -46.40 8.92
C LYS A 670 19.12 -47.41 7.76
N GLY A 671 20.04 -47.25 6.81
CA GLY A 671 20.22 -48.14 5.67
C GLY A 671 19.14 -48.03 4.58
N LEU A 672 18.37 -46.94 4.56
CA LEU A 672 17.39 -46.69 3.50
C LEU A 672 18.07 -46.13 2.25
N THR A 673 17.56 -46.51 1.09
CA THR A 673 18.06 -46.07 -0.22
C THR A 673 16.91 -45.74 -1.17
N VAL A 674 17.15 -44.85 -2.14
CA VAL A 674 16.20 -44.57 -3.24
C VAL A 674 16.43 -45.55 -4.39
N ALA A 675 15.35 -46.06 -4.98
CA ALA A 675 15.45 -46.95 -6.14
C ALA A 675 16.13 -46.24 -7.34
N PRO A 676 17.04 -46.91 -8.07
CA PRO A 676 17.94 -46.21 -8.97
C PRO A 676 17.30 -45.66 -10.25
N TYR A 677 16.14 -46.19 -10.63
CA TYR A 677 15.38 -45.71 -11.78
C TYR A 677 14.65 -44.39 -11.51
N ILE A 678 14.55 -43.96 -10.24
CA ILE A 678 13.87 -42.72 -9.88
C ILE A 678 14.77 -41.55 -10.25
N LYS A 679 14.29 -40.66 -11.14
CA LYS A 679 15.02 -39.46 -11.52
C LYS A 679 14.97 -38.44 -10.38
N THR A 680 15.97 -38.53 -9.51
CA THR A 680 16.17 -37.63 -8.36
C THR A 680 16.97 -36.42 -8.78
N SER A 681 16.57 -35.22 -8.38
CA SER A 681 17.30 -33.99 -8.69
C SER A 681 17.16 -32.96 -7.58
N MET A 682 18.18 -32.12 -7.45
CA MET A 682 18.19 -30.96 -6.57
C MET A 682 18.74 -29.78 -7.37
N SER A 683 17.96 -28.70 -7.45
CA SER A 683 18.31 -27.48 -8.19
C SER A 683 18.24 -26.29 -7.23
N PRO A 684 19.33 -26.01 -6.51
CA PRO A 684 19.38 -24.89 -5.57
C PRO A 684 19.10 -23.56 -6.27
N GLY A 685 18.34 -22.66 -5.65
CA GLY A 685 18.04 -21.37 -6.26
C GLY A 685 19.10 -20.30 -6.02
N SER A 686 20.17 -20.59 -5.28
CA SER A 686 21.40 -19.80 -5.27
C SER A 686 22.57 -20.65 -4.76
N GLY A 687 23.80 -20.15 -4.92
CA GLY A 687 24.99 -20.79 -4.35
C GLY A 687 25.00 -20.87 -2.81
N VAL A 688 24.23 -20.01 -2.12
CA VAL A 688 24.13 -19.99 -0.65
C VAL A 688 23.58 -21.31 -0.12
N VAL A 689 22.61 -21.89 -0.83
CA VAL A 689 22.00 -23.18 -0.48
C VAL A 689 23.02 -24.29 -0.47
N THR A 690 23.80 -24.40 -1.54
CA THR A 690 24.89 -25.39 -1.64
C THR A 690 25.94 -25.17 -0.55
N PHE A 691 26.23 -23.91 -0.20
CA PHE A 691 27.18 -23.56 0.84
C PHE A 691 26.73 -24.03 2.22
N TYR A 692 25.55 -23.62 2.71
CA TYR A 692 25.15 -24.00 4.07
C TYR A 692 24.89 -25.49 4.22
N LEU A 693 24.41 -26.19 3.17
CA LEU A 693 24.26 -27.64 3.23
C LEU A 693 25.61 -28.34 3.37
N ARG A 694 26.65 -27.77 2.75
CA ARG A 694 28.01 -28.33 2.81
C ARG A 694 28.60 -28.12 4.20
N GLU A 695 28.53 -26.89 4.68
CA GLU A 695 29.06 -26.51 5.99
C GLU A 695 28.32 -27.21 7.14
N SER A 696 27.01 -27.45 7.00
CA SER A 696 26.25 -28.21 8.01
C SER A 696 26.50 -29.73 7.96
N GLY A 697 27.31 -30.22 7.01
CA GLY A 697 27.63 -31.64 6.85
C GLY A 697 26.45 -32.51 6.41
N VAL A 698 25.41 -31.90 5.83
CA VAL A 698 24.24 -32.63 5.29
C VAL A 698 24.23 -32.69 3.76
N THR A 699 25.24 -32.10 3.10
CA THR A 699 25.52 -32.36 1.69
C THR A 699 26.05 -33.77 1.58
N ILE A 700 25.19 -34.67 1.13
CA ILE A 700 25.62 -35.96 0.63
C ILE A 700 25.77 -35.75 -0.88
N LEU A 701 27.02 -35.71 -1.36
CA LEU A 701 27.31 -35.99 -2.76
C LEU A 701 26.64 -37.33 -3.09
N VAL A 702 25.51 -37.28 -3.81
CA VAL A 702 24.86 -38.45 -4.40
C VAL A 702 25.15 -38.46 -5.89
#